data_AF-A0A2A2WEQ8-F1
#
_entry.id   AF-A0A2A2WEQ8-F1
#
_cell.length_a   1.000
_cell.length_b   1.000
_cell.length_c   1.000
_cell.angle_alpha   90.00
_cell.angle_beta   90.00
_cell.angle_gamma   90.00
#
_symmetry.space_group_name_H-M   'P 1'
#
loop_
_entity.id
_entity.type
_entity.pdbx_description
1 polymer ?
#
loop_
_entity_poly.entity_id
_entity_poly.type
_entity_poly.pdbx_seq_one_letter_code
_entity_poly.pdbx_strand_id
1 'polypeptide(L)'
;MPTAPLASPNPELSRARCSPSSRYNGQPAIGSAGKSSDDGERPRTTRGHQLGWVRIPQRFVFWLRPLSSTGSSQSDAPTRGDAPHHQTKTPEPVAPGASFQLPMNRATTRRPRRRRLGFQKVEDRRLLAGDVPFGATPIDNGEFLLGTVTVTPVFFESDGSIDPETQNWSETEIEDTLAKIRDSVDWWSDLLATQTSVHSLDFIIDDRYARDPVETGYEPIDNESSVFKRYVGGWLTDLGYGDAPSIERAVSLFNDSQRQTHQTDWAFTMFVVDSSDDENGFFENGGFIGAFAYPGGLFMVVPSGRPVSTFTHEMGHIFWARDEYPGAGSWTDQRGYYNAQNLNASDNPTPGFVQQDSIMRGGVVTTRAYDNLVSPESTLAMIGWRDSDGDGIFDLADVPLNLDAIGSFDVHSDVYSIRGSATVDTLANQNSEGPQSDITLARISELQFRLDDGPWQTAIAPDATHVEFDLEIEVSSPFNQIFWRAIDIHTGITSEVLEGDMLTPVWSGIGGGFAYVDQNQNGQRDFDEPLIDGTQFTVRRDDGTALFNRSFQAADSPDGVVTPVSGLTLTSLGADVDGRVATLESSSDGQAGRVLHYYDTQADQWTDTWNTASRLQVAFAGSTGRVEIDFTALDTGSYGLESGSYARVEAYDSQGNRIDRVTSPLVPAGSGDTLVVEDSLGRISRVVVSGHAETEILISGIQVGQAALVSDDDNGAFSVDGLPDGDYSVEIITPNLIYQFPSEPVVVQISGGTIAPLAIAAQQVDSPRYNRSLPGDVNGDQAITARDALAVINDLARLGNRVLMAEETSGFHIDVNNDGRVSAIDALRVINLIEQGIAGEGESFSEISATTPPISAANQTADTTPSAQPVQPLSTVAVDLVFSPENPQLASHQDNTLNREDPEMLNCAGQRTSDQSLSNLPSDRPTGADVQWSEKTGANTGFERPLLGFLLQGGEIESGFAVHPSPEQLF
;
A
#
# COMPACT_ATOMS: atom_id res chain seq x y z
N MET A 1 -26.13 -32.80 53.16
CA MET A 1 -25.90 -34.23 53.48
C MET A 1 -26.20 -35.05 52.23
N PRO A 2 -25.38 -36.08 51.93
CA PRO A 2 -24.68 -36.21 50.64
C PRO A 2 -24.87 -37.62 50.01
N THR A 3 -24.27 -37.94 48.86
CA THR A 3 -22.94 -38.61 48.76
C THR A 3 -22.26 -38.43 47.39
N ALA A 4 -20.96 -38.07 47.42
CA ALA A 4 -19.93 -38.23 46.37
C ALA A 4 -19.34 -39.68 46.41
N PRO A 5 -18.27 -40.14 45.66
CA PRO A 5 -16.96 -39.45 45.50
C PRO A 5 -16.00 -39.74 44.26
N LEU A 6 -15.01 -38.82 44.07
CA LEU A 6 -13.55 -38.94 43.70
C LEU A 6 -13.09 -39.50 42.31
N ALA A 7 -11.94 -39.17 41.70
CA ALA A 7 -10.89 -38.11 41.75
C ALA A 7 -9.79 -38.39 40.68
N SER A 8 -9.12 -37.34 40.16
CA SER A 8 -7.84 -37.37 39.39
C SER A 8 -6.61 -37.53 40.34
N PRO A 9 -5.31 -37.61 39.89
CA PRO A 9 -4.56 -36.45 39.36
C PRO A 9 -3.35 -36.71 38.39
N ASN A 10 -2.79 -35.59 37.91
CA ASN A 10 -1.64 -35.29 37.02
C ASN A 10 -0.24 -35.66 37.61
N PRO A 11 0.91 -35.58 36.87
CA PRO A 11 1.76 -34.36 36.91
C PRO A 11 2.73 -34.07 35.69
N GLU A 12 3.53 -33.02 35.89
CA GLU A 12 4.36 -32.09 35.06
C GLU A 12 5.69 -32.50 34.34
N LEU A 13 6.12 -31.60 33.42
CA LEU A 13 7.44 -31.01 33.02
C LEU A 13 8.83 -31.73 33.16
N SER A 14 9.63 -31.70 32.06
CA SER A 14 10.92 -30.96 31.88
C SER A 14 12.12 -31.65 31.14
N ARG A 15 12.64 -30.93 30.12
CA ARG A 15 14.02 -30.69 29.58
C ARG A 15 15.03 -31.81 29.16
N ALA A 16 15.44 -31.68 27.87
CA ALA A 16 16.81 -31.52 27.31
C ALA A 16 17.72 -32.70 26.83
N ARG A 17 17.99 -32.64 25.51
CA ARG A 17 19.26 -32.80 24.72
C ARG A 17 19.96 -34.17 24.47
N CYS A 18 20.44 -34.25 23.21
CA CYS A 18 21.59 -34.97 22.61
C CYS A 18 21.41 -36.39 22.03
N SER A 19 21.56 -36.45 20.69
CA SER A 19 21.92 -37.56 19.78
C SER A 19 23.28 -38.23 20.12
N PRO A 20 23.84 -39.14 19.28
CA PRO A 20 23.33 -40.37 18.66
C PRO A 20 24.32 -41.58 18.87
N SER A 21 23.95 -42.80 18.45
CA SER A 21 24.79 -43.72 17.65
C SER A 21 24.50 -45.23 17.86
N SER A 22 24.53 -45.97 16.73
CA SER A 22 25.09 -47.32 16.55
C SER A 22 24.34 -48.51 17.20
N ARG A 23 24.16 -49.69 16.62
CA ARG A 23 24.75 -50.44 15.50
C ARG A 23 23.93 -51.74 15.39
N TYR A 24 23.91 -52.37 14.21
CA TYR A 24 23.81 -53.84 14.14
C TYR A 24 24.96 -54.39 13.28
N ASN A 25 25.71 -55.31 13.90
CA ASN A 25 26.75 -56.19 13.35
C ASN A 25 26.12 -57.17 12.32
N GLY A 26 26.83 -57.89 11.45
CA GLY A 26 28.23 -58.30 11.28
C GLY A 26 28.24 -59.29 10.09
N GLN A 27 29.33 -59.57 9.37
CA GLN A 27 30.38 -60.56 9.67
C GLN A 27 31.14 -60.90 8.33
N PRO A 28 32.26 -61.69 8.31
CA PRO A 28 33.51 -61.25 7.68
C PRO A 28 34.20 -62.21 6.66
N ALA A 29 35.27 -61.68 6.01
CA ALA A 29 36.57 -62.25 5.53
C ALA A 29 36.59 -63.49 4.57
N ILE A 30 37.48 -63.67 3.57
CA ILE A 30 38.97 -63.74 3.54
C ILE A 30 39.51 -63.78 2.06
N GLY A 31 40.72 -63.23 1.80
CA GLY A 31 41.73 -63.74 0.80
C GLY A 31 42.26 -62.72 -0.25
N SER A 32 43.37 -61.97 -0.02
CA SER A 32 44.79 -62.15 -0.49
C SER A 32 45.01 -62.22 -2.04
N ALA A 33 45.99 -61.63 -2.72
CA ALA A 33 47.29 -61.00 -2.42
C ALA A 33 47.80 -60.13 -3.63
N GLY A 34 48.77 -59.21 -3.41
CA GLY A 34 49.62 -58.63 -4.47
C GLY A 34 50.28 -57.27 -4.16
N LYS A 35 51.59 -57.26 -3.89
CA LYS A 35 52.52 -56.10 -3.68
C LYS A 35 52.79 -55.34 -5.02
N SER A 36 53.40 -54.15 -5.15
CA SER A 36 54.42 -53.42 -4.38
C SER A 36 54.54 -51.93 -4.80
N SER A 37 55.11 -51.11 -3.88
CA SER A 37 56.08 -49.97 -4.06
C SER A 37 55.64 -48.71 -4.80
N ASP A 38 55.99 -47.48 -4.41
CA ASP A 38 56.69 -46.89 -3.25
C ASP A 38 56.60 -45.35 -3.40
N ASP A 39 56.58 -44.65 -2.26
CA ASP A 39 57.15 -43.33 -1.94
C ASP A 39 56.81 -42.08 -2.78
N GLY A 40 56.61 -40.89 -2.22
CA GLY A 40 56.96 -40.40 -0.89
C GLY A 40 57.37 -38.92 -0.98
N GLU A 41 56.84 -38.13 -0.05
CA GLU A 41 56.87 -36.68 0.14
C GLU A 41 58.25 -35.93 0.17
N ARG A 42 58.19 -34.62 -0.15
CA ARG A 42 58.91 -33.44 0.47
C ARG A 42 60.42 -33.20 0.14
N PRO A 43 61.08 -32.08 0.60
CA PRO A 43 60.80 -30.62 0.54
C PRO A 43 62.09 -29.73 0.35
N ARG A 44 61.99 -28.41 0.61
CA ARG A 44 63.01 -27.43 1.13
C ARG A 44 63.91 -26.58 0.19
N THR A 45 63.55 -25.29 0.14
CA THR A 45 64.32 -24.06 0.50
C THR A 45 65.73 -23.72 -0.05
N THR A 46 65.74 -22.59 -0.79
CA THR A 46 66.61 -21.37 -0.77
C THR A 46 67.98 -21.21 -1.48
N ARG A 47 68.01 -20.06 -2.21
CA ARG A 47 69.07 -19.05 -2.52
C ARG A 47 69.89 -19.17 -3.82
N GLY A 48 69.88 -18.08 -4.60
CA GLY A 48 71.11 -17.51 -5.22
C GLY A 48 71.06 -16.95 -6.67
N HIS A 49 70.89 -15.63 -6.79
CA HIS A 49 71.50 -14.64 -7.73
C HIS A 49 71.62 -14.77 -9.28
N GLN A 50 71.11 -13.70 -9.94
CA GLN A 50 71.65 -12.81 -11.01
C GLN A 50 71.60 -13.11 -12.55
N LEU A 51 71.02 -12.10 -13.26
CA LEU A 51 71.24 -11.53 -14.62
C LEU A 51 70.86 -12.40 -15.85
N GLY A 52 70.10 -11.93 -16.87
CA GLY A 52 69.40 -10.67 -17.17
C GLY A 52 68.78 -10.66 -18.59
N TRP A 53 67.82 -9.74 -18.83
CA TRP A 53 67.25 -9.20 -20.10
C TRP A 53 66.44 -10.18 -21.00
N VAL A 54 65.25 -9.93 -21.61
CA VAL A 54 64.28 -8.84 -21.93
C VAL A 54 63.01 -9.58 -22.48
N ARG A 55 61.71 -9.26 -22.25
CA ARG A 55 60.89 -8.10 -22.69
C ARG A 55 59.44 -8.20 -22.10
N ILE A 56 59.00 -7.11 -21.45
CA ILE A 56 57.68 -6.41 -21.33
C ILE A 56 56.34 -7.16 -21.60
N PRO A 57 55.36 -7.08 -20.65
CA PRO A 57 54.09 -6.33 -20.84
C PRO A 57 53.68 -5.49 -19.60
N GLN A 58 52.70 -4.57 -19.71
CA GLN A 58 52.07 -3.92 -18.55
C GLN A 58 50.54 -3.72 -18.69
N ARG A 59 49.84 -4.11 -17.62
CA ARG A 59 48.60 -3.56 -17.05
C ARG A 59 48.79 -3.54 -15.51
N PHE A 60 48.22 -2.56 -14.81
CA PHE A 60 48.29 -2.41 -13.34
C PHE A 60 46.93 -1.99 -12.78
N VAL A 61 46.50 -2.64 -11.68
CA VAL A 61 45.51 -2.24 -10.66
C VAL A 61 45.97 -2.99 -9.37
N PHE A 62 46.07 -2.45 -8.14
CA PHE A 62 45.00 -2.17 -7.15
C PHE A 62 45.59 -1.56 -5.84
N TRP A 63 44.82 -0.62 -5.24
CA TRP A 63 44.44 -0.39 -3.82
C TRP A 63 45.41 -0.46 -2.60
N LEU A 64 45.30 0.53 -1.67
CA LEU A 64 44.70 0.44 -0.30
C LEU A 64 44.98 1.68 0.59
N ARG A 65 44.02 1.98 1.49
CA ARG A 65 43.94 2.96 2.62
C ARG A 65 45.03 2.75 3.72
N PRO A 66 45.32 3.67 4.70
CA PRO A 66 44.37 4.16 5.75
C PRO A 66 44.57 5.56 6.44
N LEU A 67 43.50 5.96 7.16
CA LEU A 67 43.23 6.83 8.34
C LEU A 67 44.23 7.82 9.02
N SER A 68 43.63 8.95 9.47
CA SER A 68 43.69 9.72 10.76
C SER A 68 44.57 10.97 11.02
N SER A 69 43.85 12.05 11.43
CA SER A 69 44.07 12.99 12.56
C SER A 69 45.03 14.23 12.51
N THR A 70 44.45 15.37 12.93
CA THR A 70 44.98 16.53 13.71
C THR A 70 45.96 17.58 13.11
N GLY A 71 45.50 18.85 13.05
CA GLY A 71 45.99 19.93 13.93
C GLY A 71 46.90 21.07 13.42
N SER A 72 46.37 22.32 13.46
CA SER A 72 47.04 23.63 13.73
C SER A 72 47.94 24.27 12.65
N SER A 73 48.17 25.60 12.52
CA SER A 73 47.53 26.87 12.91
C SER A 73 48.43 28.05 12.43
N GLN A 74 47.81 29.18 12.08
CA GLN A 74 48.27 30.59 12.25
C GLN A 74 49.51 31.21 11.58
N SER A 75 49.28 32.41 11.03
CA SER A 75 49.91 33.74 11.34
C SER A 75 49.75 34.67 10.13
N ASP A 76 49.63 36.00 10.16
CA ASP A 76 49.24 37.04 11.12
C ASP A 76 49.02 38.34 10.28
N ALA A 77 48.33 39.34 10.85
CA ALA A 77 47.81 40.63 10.31
C ALA A 77 48.89 41.68 9.83
N PRO A 78 48.66 43.02 9.60
CA PRO A 78 47.46 43.89 9.84
C PRO A 78 47.20 45.13 8.91
N THR A 79 46.18 45.94 9.32
CA THR A 79 45.95 47.42 9.22
C THR A 79 44.82 47.94 8.29
N ARG A 80 44.10 49.07 8.52
CA ARG A 80 43.54 49.86 9.66
C ARG A 80 42.78 51.08 9.06
N GLY A 81 41.66 51.53 9.67
CA GLY A 81 41.04 52.88 9.56
C GLY A 81 39.84 53.00 8.59
N ASP A 82 38.73 53.69 8.84
CA ASP A 82 38.23 54.57 9.91
C ASP A 82 36.67 54.64 9.78
N ALA A 83 35.95 54.94 10.87
CA ALA A 83 34.52 55.32 10.89
C ALA A 83 34.39 56.88 10.93
N PRO A 84 33.23 57.56 11.19
CA PRO A 84 31.79 57.18 11.23
C PRO A 84 30.82 58.24 10.59
N HIS A 85 29.49 57.97 10.52
CA HIS A 85 28.38 58.79 11.11
C HIS A 85 26.98 58.62 10.48
N HIS A 86 26.08 58.03 11.27
CA HIS A 86 24.69 58.38 11.64
C HIS A 86 23.80 59.41 10.88
N GLN A 87 22.51 59.02 10.77
CA GLN A 87 21.25 59.70 11.21
C GLN A 87 20.18 60.11 10.17
N THR A 88 19.04 59.39 10.25
CA THR A 88 17.62 59.82 10.38
C THR A 88 16.80 60.51 9.26
N LYS A 89 15.51 60.11 9.26
CA LYS A 89 14.23 60.85 9.00
C LYS A 89 13.43 60.56 7.71
N THR A 90 12.22 60.04 7.93
CA THR A 90 10.94 60.12 7.15
C THR A 90 10.42 61.58 7.03
N PRO A 91 9.30 61.94 6.33
CA PRO A 91 8.24 61.18 5.61
C PRO A 91 7.80 61.74 4.20
N GLU A 92 6.83 61.05 3.56
CA GLU A 92 5.77 61.39 2.55
C GLU A 92 5.44 62.87 2.14
N PRO A 93 4.50 63.20 1.18
CA PRO A 93 3.64 62.42 0.23
C PRO A 93 3.44 63.08 -1.20
N VAL A 94 2.46 62.57 -1.98
CA VAL A 94 1.53 63.26 -2.93
C VAL A 94 1.63 62.90 -4.44
N ALA A 95 0.53 62.32 -4.95
CA ALA A 95 0.15 62.03 -6.35
C ALA A 95 -0.33 63.30 -7.11
N PRO A 96 -1.09 63.30 -8.24
CA PRO A 96 -1.38 62.30 -9.29
C PRO A 96 -1.24 62.89 -10.74
N GLY A 97 -1.57 62.13 -11.80
CA GLY A 97 -2.10 62.76 -13.03
C GLY A 97 -1.70 62.20 -14.41
N ALA A 98 -2.59 61.36 -14.94
CA ALA A 98 -3.20 61.44 -16.28
C ALA A 98 -2.39 61.32 -17.60
N SER A 99 -2.87 60.35 -18.40
CA SER A 99 -3.26 60.42 -19.82
C SER A 99 -2.24 60.26 -20.96
N PHE A 100 -2.43 59.15 -21.69
CA PHE A 100 -2.58 59.02 -23.15
C PHE A 100 -1.59 59.71 -24.10
N GLN A 101 -0.77 58.92 -24.81
CA GLN A 101 -0.87 58.64 -26.26
C GLN A 101 0.44 58.05 -26.83
N LEU A 102 0.28 56.96 -27.60
CA LEU A 102 1.29 56.32 -28.43
C LEU A 102 1.86 57.29 -29.48
N PRO A 103 3.13 57.09 -29.88
CA PRO A 103 3.39 56.92 -31.31
C PRO A 103 4.36 55.78 -31.65
N MET A 104 4.21 55.32 -32.88
CA MET A 104 4.81 54.16 -33.54
C MET A 104 6.36 54.14 -33.59
N ASN A 105 6.85 52.91 -33.47
CA ASN A 105 7.95 52.25 -34.18
C ASN A 105 9.20 53.06 -34.61
N ARG A 106 10.34 52.67 -34.02
CA ARG A 106 11.56 52.37 -34.79
C ARG A 106 12.37 51.28 -34.10
N ALA A 107 12.58 50.19 -34.83
CA ALA A 107 13.37 49.04 -34.44
C ALA A 107 14.86 49.41 -34.28
N THR A 108 15.44 49.02 -33.15
CA THR A 108 16.89 48.81 -32.99
C THR A 108 17.11 47.50 -32.26
N THR A 109 17.69 46.56 -33.00
CA THR A 109 18.12 45.22 -32.59
C THR A 109 19.17 45.28 -31.48
N ARG A 110 18.88 44.67 -30.33
CA ARG A 110 19.85 44.43 -29.26
C ARG A 110 19.81 42.95 -28.86
N ARG A 111 20.92 42.25 -29.11
CA ARG A 111 21.13 40.83 -28.76
C ARG A 111 20.93 40.62 -27.25
N PRO A 112 20.12 39.64 -26.81
CA PRO A 112 20.04 39.31 -25.39
C PRO A 112 21.27 38.52 -24.96
N ARG A 113 21.89 38.96 -23.86
CA ARG A 113 22.88 38.17 -23.10
C ARG A 113 22.19 36.90 -22.61
N ARG A 114 22.74 35.72 -22.95
CA ARG A 114 22.37 34.44 -22.32
C ARG A 114 22.59 34.55 -20.80
N ARG A 115 21.51 34.67 -20.04
CA ARG A 115 21.51 34.25 -18.63
C ARG A 115 21.58 32.72 -18.66
N ARG A 116 22.56 32.16 -17.95
CA ARG A 116 22.54 30.73 -17.62
C ARG A 116 21.31 30.53 -16.72
N LEU A 117 20.34 29.76 -17.21
CA LEU A 117 19.30 29.18 -16.37
C LEU A 117 20.02 28.28 -15.36
N GLY A 118 20.00 28.68 -14.09
CA GLY A 118 20.22 27.74 -13.01
C GLY A 118 19.00 26.84 -12.99
N PHE A 119 19.20 25.55 -13.24
CA PHE A 119 18.20 24.55 -12.93
C PHE A 119 18.13 24.46 -11.41
N GLN A 120 17.13 25.11 -10.82
CA GLN A 120 16.60 24.66 -9.54
C GLN A 120 15.78 23.41 -9.87
N LYS A 121 16.09 22.30 -9.20
CA LYS A 121 15.25 21.11 -9.19
C LYS A 121 13.88 21.59 -8.69
N VAL A 122 12.88 21.56 -9.57
CA VAL A 122 11.49 21.80 -9.17
C VAL A 122 11.13 20.56 -8.38
N GLU A 123 10.89 20.73 -7.07
CA GLU A 123 10.27 19.69 -6.25
C GLU A 123 9.04 19.17 -6.97
N ASP A 124 8.93 17.85 -7.07
CA ASP A 124 7.83 17.18 -7.74
C ASP A 124 6.53 17.65 -7.10
N ARG A 125 5.81 18.47 -7.85
CA ARG A 125 4.52 18.98 -7.41
C ARG A 125 3.56 17.81 -7.43
N ARG A 126 3.25 17.29 -6.24
CA ARG A 126 2.04 16.51 -5.93
C ARG A 126 0.83 17.24 -6.54
N LEU A 127 0.46 16.88 -7.77
CA LEU A 127 -0.64 17.48 -8.51
C LEU A 127 -1.82 16.52 -8.42
N LEU A 128 -2.90 17.03 -7.81
CA LEU A 128 -4.23 16.42 -7.56
C LEU A 128 -4.36 15.70 -6.21
N ALA A 129 -4.86 16.41 -5.20
CA ALA A 129 -5.11 15.97 -3.80
C ALA A 129 -3.87 15.40 -3.08
N GLY A 130 -3.71 15.64 -1.79
CA GLY A 130 -2.83 14.76 -1.02
C GLY A 130 -3.57 13.42 -0.93
N ASP A 131 -3.17 12.42 -1.71
CA ASP A 131 -3.74 11.09 -1.55
C ASP A 131 -3.51 10.67 -0.09
N VAL A 132 -4.59 10.41 0.66
CA VAL A 132 -4.46 9.72 1.95
C VAL A 132 -3.71 8.41 1.75
N PRO A 133 -2.99 7.89 2.76
CA PRO A 133 -2.30 6.61 2.66
C PRO A 133 -3.18 5.53 2.03
N PHE A 134 -2.59 4.68 1.19
CA PHE A 134 -3.36 3.62 0.51
C PHE A 134 -4.02 2.72 1.56
N GLY A 135 -5.32 2.51 1.42
CA GLY A 135 -6.13 1.72 2.36
C GLY A 135 -6.61 2.46 3.61
N ALA A 136 -6.18 3.71 3.84
CA ALA A 136 -6.70 4.53 4.94
C ALA A 136 -8.10 5.07 4.63
N THR A 137 -8.95 5.08 5.66
CA THR A 137 -10.28 5.71 5.65
C THR A 137 -10.25 7.02 6.43
N PRO A 138 -11.31 7.85 6.37
CA PRO A 138 -11.39 9.11 7.13
C PRO A 138 -11.20 8.97 8.65
N ILE A 139 -11.42 7.77 9.20
CA ILE A 139 -11.25 7.50 10.64
C ILE A 139 -9.89 6.90 11.00
N ASP A 140 -9.04 6.61 10.02
CA ASP A 140 -7.66 6.16 10.22
C ASP A 140 -6.76 7.39 10.31
N ASN A 141 -6.72 8.05 11.48
CA ASN A 141 -5.98 9.31 11.64
C ASN A 141 -4.54 9.13 12.14
N GLY A 142 -4.20 7.97 12.70
CA GLY A 142 -2.85 7.66 13.21
C GLY A 142 -2.67 6.19 13.58
N GLU A 143 -2.49 5.32 12.59
CA GLU A 143 -2.33 3.88 12.81
C GLU A 143 -0.90 3.46 13.19
N PHE A 144 0.11 4.20 12.72
CA PHE A 144 1.52 4.01 13.06
C PHE A 144 2.29 5.33 12.88
N LEU A 145 3.41 5.49 13.59
CA LEU A 145 4.16 6.74 13.67
C LEU A 145 5.26 6.83 12.59
N LEU A 146 4.87 6.97 11.32
CA LEU A 146 5.77 7.19 10.18
C LEU A 146 5.16 8.18 9.18
N GLY A 147 5.96 8.70 8.26
CA GLY A 147 5.49 9.61 7.22
C GLY A 147 5.33 11.03 7.75
N THR A 148 4.28 11.70 7.31
CA THR A 148 3.99 13.10 7.64
C THR A 148 2.77 13.20 8.53
N VAL A 149 2.86 13.99 9.61
CA VAL A 149 1.79 14.12 10.61
C VAL A 149 1.44 15.59 10.82
N THR A 150 0.16 15.94 10.67
CA THR A 150 -0.33 17.24 11.12
C THR A 150 -0.67 17.20 12.60
N VAL A 151 -0.18 18.17 13.37
CA VAL A 151 -0.53 18.39 14.77
C VAL A 151 -1.28 19.70 14.85
N THR A 152 -2.47 19.69 15.45
CA THR A 152 -3.27 20.91 15.66
C THR A 152 -3.38 21.22 17.15
N PRO A 153 -2.54 22.12 17.70
CA PRO A 153 -2.71 22.61 19.05
C PRO A 153 -3.90 23.58 19.14
N VAL A 154 -4.80 23.32 20.08
CA VAL A 154 -6.01 24.12 20.34
C VAL A 154 -5.99 24.56 21.79
N PHE A 155 -5.88 25.87 22.00
CA PHE A 155 -5.79 26.46 23.33
C PHE A 155 -7.16 27.03 23.67
N PHE A 156 -7.63 26.80 24.90
CA PHE A 156 -8.91 27.33 25.36
C PHE A 156 -8.68 28.47 26.35
N GLU A 157 -9.49 29.53 26.21
CA GLU A 157 -9.47 30.73 27.05
C GLU A 157 -10.84 30.95 27.69
N SER A 158 -10.87 31.16 29.00
CA SER A 158 -12.12 31.37 29.75
C SER A 158 -12.61 32.80 29.57
N ASP A 159 -13.85 32.99 29.14
CA ASP A 159 -14.46 34.33 29.00
C ASP A 159 -15.19 34.81 30.27
N GLY A 160 -15.16 34.00 31.33
CA GLY A 160 -15.82 34.30 32.60
C GLY A 160 -17.34 34.12 32.61
N SER A 161 -17.96 33.59 31.54
CA SER A 161 -19.42 33.52 31.40
C SER A 161 -20.09 32.38 32.16
N ILE A 162 -19.37 31.28 32.44
CA ILE A 162 -19.86 30.15 33.27
C ILE A 162 -19.02 30.06 34.55
N ASP A 163 -17.72 29.84 34.41
CA ASP A 163 -16.77 29.80 35.54
C ASP A 163 -16.02 31.13 35.64
N PRO A 164 -15.51 31.50 36.82
CA PRO A 164 -14.61 32.64 36.94
C PRO A 164 -13.36 32.43 36.09
N GLU A 165 -12.94 33.46 35.39
CA GLU A 165 -11.66 33.53 34.69
C GLU A 165 -10.52 33.57 35.73
N THR A 166 -9.77 32.48 35.85
CA THR A 166 -8.66 32.34 36.83
C THR A 166 -7.30 32.13 36.17
N GLN A 167 -7.28 31.55 34.97
CA GLN A 167 -6.11 31.45 34.10
C GLN A 167 -6.29 32.36 32.89
N ASN A 168 -5.20 32.78 32.27
CA ASN A 168 -5.24 33.71 31.13
C ASN A 168 -3.99 33.49 30.28
N TRP A 169 -4.16 33.18 29.00
CA TRP A 169 -3.04 33.04 28.10
C TRP A 169 -2.35 34.39 27.84
N SER A 170 -1.08 34.49 28.21
CA SER A 170 -0.17 35.49 27.65
C SER A 170 0.51 35.00 26.37
N GLU A 171 0.95 35.94 25.52
CA GLU A 171 1.73 35.62 24.32
C GLU A 171 3.02 34.83 24.65
N THR A 172 3.60 35.03 25.84
CA THR A 172 4.80 34.28 26.28
C THR A 172 4.47 32.84 26.65
N GLU A 173 3.37 32.61 27.38
CA GLU A 173 2.92 31.25 27.72
C GLU A 173 2.52 30.46 26.48
N ILE A 174 1.90 31.12 25.50
CA ILE A 174 1.57 30.52 24.21
C ILE A 174 2.85 30.04 23.50
N GLU A 175 3.85 30.91 23.36
CA GLU A 175 5.12 30.54 22.71
C GLU A 175 5.90 29.47 23.47
N ASP A 176 5.96 29.56 24.80
CA ASP A 176 6.63 28.56 25.63
C ASP A 176 5.95 27.19 25.49
N THR A 177 4.62 27.16 25.43
CA THR A 177 3.87 25.90 25.24
C THR A 177 4.01 25.35 23.83
N LEU A 178 3.96 26.21 22.80
CA LEU A 178 4.26 25.81 21.42
C LEU A 178 5.70 25.29 21.27
N ALA A 179 6.67 25.84 22.01
CA ALA A 179 8.03 25.30 22.05
C ALA A 179 8.07 23.90 22.65
N LYS A 180 7.33 23.63 23.74
CA LYS A 180 7.21 22.27 24.29
C LYS A 180 6.62 21.29 23.28
N ILE A 181 5.61 21.71 22.51
CA ILE A 181 5.01 20.85 21.48
C ILE A 181 6.03 20.54 20.37
N ARG A 182 6.81 21.53 19.92
CA ARG A 182 7.88 21.34 18.93
C ARG A 182 8.95 20.36 19.45
N ASP A 183 9.47 20.60 20.66
CA ASP A 183 10.47 19.73 21.28
C ASP A 183 9.94 18.29 21.46
N SER A 184 8.63 18.15 21.73
CA SER A 184 7.98 16.86 21.90
C SER A 184 7.90 16.04 20.60
N VAL A 185 7.49 16.67 19.50
CA VAL A 185 7.42 15.99 18.19
C VAL A 185 8.81 15.75 17.61
N ASP A 186 9.74 16.69 17.79
CA ASP A 186 11.13 16.55 17.35
C ASP A 186 11.82 15.37 18.04
N TRP A 187 11.49 15.09 19.32
CA TRP A 187 12.01 13.91 20.03
C TRP A 187 11.68 12.59 19.33
N TRP A 188 10.47 12.45 18.77
CA TRP A 188 10.08 11.25 18.04
C TRP A 188 10.80 11.13 16.69
N SER A 189 10.95 12.24 15.95
CA SER A 189 11.75 12.26 14.72
C SER A 189 13.22 11.93 14.98
N ASP A 190 13.80 12.49 16.04
CA ASP A 190 15.17 12.22 16.47
C ASP A 190 15.33 10.75 16.90
N LEU A 191 14.36 10.20 17.63
CA LEU A 191 14.38 8.79 18.01
C LEU A 191 14.34 7.90 16.77
N LEU A 192 13.45 8.17 15.80
CA LEU A 192 13.38 7.39 14.56
C LEU A 192 14.72 7.38 13.82
N ALA A 193 15.39 8.52 13.73
CA ALA A 193 16.70 8.64 13.07
C ALA A 193 17.81 7.80 13.74
N THR A 194 17.62 7.38 15.00
CA THR A 194 18.51 6.41 15.66
C THR A 194 18.17 4.96 15.34
N GLN A 195 16.94 4.67 14.90
CA GLN A 195 16.46 3.33 14.60
C GLN A 195 16.73 2.94 13.14
N THR A 196 16.53 3.88 12.20
CA THR A 196 16.60 3.61 10.77
C THR A 196 17.05 4.85 9.99
N SER A 197 17.60 4.62 8.79
CA SER A 197 17.87 5.67 7.80
C SER A 197 16.96 5.60 6.57
N VAL A 198 16.03 4.64 6.55
CA VAL A 198 15.12 4.39 5.42
C VAL A 198 13.84 5.20 5.57
N HIS A 199 13.27 5.19 6.77
CA HIS A 199 12.00 5.85 7.06
C HIS A 199 12.17 7.31 7.46
N SER A 200 11.13 8.11 7.22
CA SER A 200 11.03 9.50 7.66
C SER A 200 9.82 9.70 8.59
N LEU A 201 9.93 10.69 9.46
CA LEU A 201 8.86 11.19 10.29
C LEU A 201 8.96 12.71 10.38
N ASP A 202 8.00 13.40 9.77
CA ASP A 202 7.97 14.85 9.69
C ASP A 202 6.64 15.39 10.23
N PHE A 203 6.69 16.55 10.90
CA PHE A 203 5.52 17.17 11.51
C PHE A 203 5.20 18.53 10.91
N ILE A 204 3.90 18.78 10.73
CA ILE A 204 3.35 20.11 10.42
C ILE A 204 2.51 20.54 11.60
N ILE A 205 2.86 21.66 12.25
CA ILE A 205 2.09 22.20 13.36
C ILE A 205 1.18 23.33 12.83
N ASP A 206 -0.14 23.12 12.84
CA ASP A 206 -1.13 24.19 12.63
C ASP A 206 -1.39 24.91 13.95
N ASP A 207 -0.61 25.96 14.22
CA ASP A 207 -0.69 26.72 15.48
C ASP A 207 -1.80 27.80 15.52
N ARG A 208 -2.70 27.82 14.52
CA ARG A 208 -3.77 28.81 14.40
C ARG A 208 -4.65 28.92 15.64
N TYR A 209 -5.12 27.79 16.19
CA TYR A 209 -5.99 27.78 17.38
C TYR A 209 -5.22 27.90 18.71
N ALA A 210 -3.89 27.88 18.66
CA ALA A 210 -3.06 28.24 19.81
C ALA A 210 -2.77 29.74 19.85
N ARG A 211 -2.55 30.35 18.69
CA ARG A 211 -2.28 31.79 18.55
C ARG A 211 -3.52 32.67 18.66
N ASP A 212 -4.67 32.10 18.34
CA ASP A 212 -5.99 32.69 18.54
C ASP A 212 -6.79 31.70 19.41
N PRO A 213 -6.58 31.71 20.75
CA PRO A 213 -7.24 30.77 21.64
C PRO A 213 -8.75 30.78 21.50
N VAL A 214 -9.35 29.59 21.61
CA VAL A 214 -10.79 29.39 21.50
C VAL A 214 -11.48 29.85 22.78
N GLU A 215 -12.33 30.86 22.67
CA GLU A 215 -13.14 31.36 23.79
C GLU A 215 -14.14 30.28 24.27
N THR A 216 -14.22 30.09 25.59
CA THR A 216 -15.15 29.17 26.25
C THR A 216 -15.65 29.78 27.55
N GLY A 217 -16.87 29.41 27.97
CA GLY A 217 -17.39 29.84 29.28
C GLY A 217 -16.75 29.14 30.48
N TYR A 218 -16.08 28.01 30.25
CA TYR A 218 -15.46 27.18 31.28
C TYR A 218 -14.00 27.56 31.50
N GLU A 219 -13.57 27.54 32.76
CA GLU A 219 -12.16 27.61 33.16
C GLU A 219 -11.62 26.17 33.25
N PRO A 220 -10.92 25.64 32.23
CA PRO A 220 -10.81 24.20 32.09
C PRO A 220 -9.97 23.51 33.18
N ILE A 221 -8.97 24.18 33.76
CA ILE A 221 -8.10 23.59 34.79
C ILE A 221 -8.80 23.51 36.15
N ASP A 222 -9.68 24.47 36.45
CA ASP A 222 -10.46 24.55 37.70
C ASP A 222 -11.63 23.55 37.72
N ASN A 223 -11.77 22.75 36.67
CA ASN A 223 -12.81 21.76 36.51
C ASN A 223 -12.25 20.33 36.52
N GLU A 224 -13.15 19.36 36.74
CA GLU A 224 -12.85 17.96 36.49
C GLU A 224 -12.52 17.75 35.01
N SER A 225 -11.51 16.93 34.68
CA SER A 225 -11.09 16.72 33.29
C SER A 225 -12.23 16.28 32.36
N SER A 226 -13.25 15.58 32.86
CA SER A 226 -14.44 15.17 32.09
C SER A 226 -15.22 16.32 31.45
N VAL A 227 -15.05 17.55 31.96
CA VAL A 227 -15.67 18.77 31.42
C VAL A 227 -15.15 19.13 30.04
N PHE A 228 -14.00 18.56 29.60
CA PHE A 228 -13.48 18.74 28.24
C PHE A 228 -14.53 18.53 27.15
N LYS A 229 -15.43 17.58 27.38
CA LYS A 229 -16.51 17.26 26.44
C LYS A 229 -17.40 18.46 26.12
N ARG A 230 -17.53 19.42 27.04
CA ARG A 230 -18.40 20.59 26.88
C ARG A 230 -17.77 21.65 26.00
N TYR A 231 -16.56 22.10 26.33
CA TYR A 231 -15.91 23.18 25.58
C TYR A 231 -15.36 22.70 24.23
N VAL A 232 -14.81 21.48 24.15
CA VAL A 232 -14.40 20.87 22.87
C VAL A 232 -15.62 20.64 21.97
N GLY A 233 -16.73 20.15 22.53
CA GLY A 233 -17.97 19.94 21.78
C GLY A 233 -18.55 21.25 21.23
N GLY A 234 -18.52 22.33 22.01
CA GLY A 234 -18.91 23.67 21.56
C GLY A 234 -18.07 24.14 20.37
N TRP A 235 -16.75 24.07 20.50
CA TRP A 235 -15.81 24.43 19.43
C TRP A 235 -16.01 23.62 18.15
N LEU A 236 -16.17 22.29 18.26
CA LEU A 236 -16.42 21.43 17.09
C LEU A 236 -17.77 21.72 16.44
N THR A 237 -18.79 22.09 17.23
CA THR A 237 -20.08 22.52 16.71
C THR A 237 -19.96 23.80 15.89
N ASP A 238 -19.19 24.78 16.38
CA ASP A 238 -18.93 26.04 15.67
C ASP A 238 -18.16 25.83 14.36
N LEU A 239 -17.33 24.77 14.30
CA LEU A 239 -16.64 24.32 13.09
C LEU A 239 -17.51 23.50 12.12
N GLY A 240 -18.75 23.16 12.50
CA GLY A 240 -19.69 22.41 11.67
C GLY A 240 -19.66 20.89 11.85
N TYR A 241 -19.02 20.37 12.90
CA TYR A 241 -18.98 18.94 13.23
C TYR A 241 -20.00 18.54 14.30
N GLY A 242 -20.99 19.40 14.59
CA GLY A 242 -21.97 19.20 15.67
C GLY A 242 -22.96 18.04 15.44
N ASP A 243 -23.09 17.56 14.21
CA ASP A 243 -23.98 16.42 13.87
C ASP A 243 -23.30 15.05 14.09
N ALA A 244 -22.01 15.03 14.44
CA ALA A 244 -21.30 13.79 14.74
C ALA A 244 -21.89 13.11 16.01
N PRO A 245 -21.92 11.76 16.06
CA PRO A 245 -22.55 11.01 17.16
C PRO A 245 -21.76 11.08 18.48
N SER A 246 -20.49 11.48 18.42
CA SER A 246 -19.61 11.62 19.59
C SER A 246 -18.52 12.65 19.32
N ILE A 247 -17.84 13.07 20.39
CA ILE A 247 -16.72 14.02 20.30
C ILE A 247 -15.53 13.38 19.62
N GLU A 248 -15.25 12.11 19.94
CA GLU A 248 -14.21 11.32 19.30
C GLU A 248 -14.44 11.29 17.78
N ARG A 249 -15.69 11.10 17.34
CA ARG A 249 -16.02 11.10 15.93
C ARG A 249 -15.89 12.48 15.30
N ALA A 250 -16.35 13.53 15.97
CA ALA A 250 -16.19 14.90 15.52
C ALA A 250 -14.70 15.28 15.36
N VAL A 251 -13.86 14.91 16.33
CA VAL A 251 -12.41 15.16 16.27
C VAL A 251 -11.76 14.32 15.16
N SER A 252 -12.16 13.07 14.97
CA SER A 252 -11.64 12.24 13.88
C SER A 252 -11.92 12.86 12.50
N LEU A 253 -13.14 13.34 12.26
CA LEU A 253 -13.51 14.05 11.03
C LEU A 253 -12.77 15.39 10.87
N PHE A 254 -12.57 16.10 11.99
CA PHE A 254 -11.75 17.30 11.99
C PHE A 254 -10.28 16.99 11.64
N ASN A 255 -9.67 15.97 12.24
CA ASN A 255 -8.31 15.54 11.96
C ASN A 255 -8.15 15.09 10.51
N ASP A 256 -9.11 14.35 9.96
CA ASP A 256 -9.14 13.99 8.55
C ASP A 256 -9.11 15.23 7.65
N SER A 257 -9.91 16.25 7.97
CA SER A 257 -9.87 17.53 7.25
C SER A 257 -8.51 18.23 7.37
N GLN A 258 -7.84 18.12 8.51
CA GLN A 258 -6.52 18.71 8.73
C GLN A 258 -5.45 18.01 7.89
N ARG A 259 -5.39 16.67 7.89
CA ARG A 259 -4.41 15.96 7.06
C ARG A 259 -4.61 16.23 5.57
N GLN A 260 -5.85 16.34 5.10
CA GLN A 260 -6.14 16.69 3.72
C GLN A 260 -5.71 18.14 3.39
N THR A 261 -5.98 19.08 4.30
CA THR A 261 -5.60 20.49 4.14
C THR A 261 -4.09 20.67 4.04
N HIS A 262 -3.34 19.95 4.87
CA HIS A 262 -1.88 20.04 4.94
C HIS A 262 -1.14 18.99 4.08
N GLN A 263 -1.89 18.11 3.40
CA GLN A 263 -1.38 17.02 2.57
C GLN A 263 -0.43 16.08 3.33
N THR A 264 -0.81 15.73 4.55
CA THR A 264 -0.08 14.78 5.41
C THR A 264 -0.75 13.41 5.44
N ASP A 265 0.00 12.40 5.86
CA ASP A 265 -0.49 11.02 5.98
C ASP A 265 -1.47 10.88 7.16
N TRP A 266 -1.11 11.54 8.27
CA TRP A 266 -1.80 11.47 9.55
C TRP A 266 -2.15 12.85 10.08
N ALA A 267 -3.06 12.90 11.05
CA ALA A 267 -3.32 14.10 11.83
C ALA A 267 -3.86 13.77 13.21
N PHE A 268 -3.53 14.59 14.21
CA PHE A 268 -4.18 14.55 15.52
C PHE A 268 -4.27 15.94 16.15
N THR A 269 -5.13 16.07 17.15
CA THR A 269 -5.37 17.33 17.87
C THR A 269 -4.77 17.30 19.28
N MET A 270 -4.18 18.41 19.72
CA MET A 270 -3.72 18.60 21.09
C MET A 270 -4.56 19.69 21.75
N PHE A 271 -5.43 19.32 22.70
CA PHE A 271 -6.14 20.27 23.53
C PHE A 271 -5.25 20.70 24.70
N VAL A 272 -4.90 21.98 24.73
CA VAL A 272 -4.04 22.53 25.76
C VAL A 272 -4.87 23.39 26.70
N VAL A 273 -4.79 23.07 27.97
CA VAL A 273 -5.48 23.77 29.06
C VAL A 273 -4.48 24.67 29.77
N ASP A 274 -4.79 25.95 29.95
CA ASP A 274 -3.91 26.80 30.73
C ASP A 274 -3.89 26.35 32.19
N SER A 275 -2.69 26.20 32.75
CA SER A 275 -2.45 25.85 34.14
C SER A 275 -1.23 26.63 34.67
N SER A 276 -0.91 27.77 34.06
CA SER A 276 0.27 28.58 34.34
C SER A 276 0.28 29.15 35.75
N ASP A 277 -0.89 29.53 36.26
CA ASP A 277 -1.12 30.11 37.58
C ASP A 277 -1.76 29.11 38.57
N ASP A 278 -1.95 27.84 38.18
CA ASP A 278 -2.43 26.79 39.08
C ASP A 278 -1.32 26.26 40.02
N GLU A 279 -1.68 25.99 41.29
CA GLU A 279 -0.70 25.65 42.33
C GLU A 279 -0.07 24.26 42.12
N ASN A 280 -0.80 23.32 41.49
CA ASN A 280 -0.36 21.94 41.36
C ASN A 280 -0.18 21.47 39.91
N GLY A 281 -0.74 22.20 38.93
CA GLY A 281 -0.71 21.91 37.50
C GLY A 281 -1.57 20.72 37.08
N PHE A 282 -2.64 20.42 37.82
CA PHE A 282 -3.55 19.28 37.62
C PHE A 282 -5.01 19.73 37.64
N PHE A 283 -5.87 18.97 36.96
CA PHE A 283 -7.31 19.15 37.02
C PHE A 283 -7.87 18.87 38.43
N GLU A 284 -9.06 19.39 38.71
CA GLU A 284 -9.82 19.03 39.91
C GLU A 284 -10.19 17.55 39.94
N ASN A 285 -10.41 17.02 41.15
CA ASN A 285 -10.66 15.59 41.35
C ASN A 285 -12.00 15.15 40.76
N GLY A 286 -11.98 14.42 39.64
CA GLY A 286 -13.18 13.84 39.02
C GLY A 286 -12.96 13.28 37.61
N GLY A 287 -11.94 12.42 37.47
CA GLY A 287 -11.52 11.88 36.17
C GLY A 287 -10.02 11.67 36.15
N PHE A 288 -9.39 11.95 35.00
CA PHE A 288 -7.94 12.06 34.90
C PHE A 288 -7.49 13.34 35.60
N ILE A 289 -6.54 13.23 36.52
CA ILE A 289 -6.00 14.39 37.23
C ILE A 289 -4.94 15.12 36.41
N GLY A 290 -4.22 14.42 35.53
CA GLY A 290 -3.14 14.98 34.70
C GLY A 290 -3.48 15.00 33.22
N ALA A 291 -2.44 14.90 32.39
CA ALA A 291 -2.59 14.71 30.95
C ALA A 291 -3.18 13.32 30.65
N PHE A 292 -3.87 13.21 29.51
CA PHE A 292 -4.41 11.96 29.00
C PHE A 292 -4.59 12.02 27.49
N ALA A 293 -4.65 10.85 26.85
CA ALA A 293 -4.80 10.72 25.41
C ALA A 293 -5.83 9.66 25.01
N TYR A 294 -6.48 9.92 23.88
CA TYR A 294 -7.32 8.99 23.14
C TYR A 294 -6.53 8.50 21.92
N PRO A 295 -6.33 7.18 21.77
CA PRO A 295 -5.44 6.62 20.76
C PRO A 295 -6.04 6.63 19.34
N GLY A 296 -5.25 6.25 18.33
CA GLY A 296 -5.70 6.10 16.94
C GLY A 296 -5.71 7.40 16.15
N GLY A 297 -4.80 8.33 16.47
CA GLY A 297 -4.77 9.64 15.82
C GLY A 297 -5.90 10.58 16.25
N LEU A 298 -6.56 10.34 17.39
CA LEU A 298 -7.63 11.21 17.88
C LEU A 298 -7.06 12.48 18.52
N PHE A 299 -6.92 12.51 19.85
CA PHE A 299 -6.48 13.70 20.55
C PHE A 299 -5.89 13.40 21.91
N MET A 300 -5.13 14.37 22.42
CA MET A 300 -4.63 14.41 23.79
C MET A 300 -5.06 15.71 24.46
N VAL A 301 -5.22 15.67 25.78
CA VAL A 301 -5.52 16.82 26.63
C VAL A 301 -4.38 16.99 27.60
N VAL A 302 -3.75 18.17 27.61
CA VAL A 302 -2.55 18.43 28.41
C VAL A 302 -2.61 19.80 29.09
N PRO A 303 -2.46 19.87 30.42
CA PRO A 303 -2.23 21.14 31.11
C PRO A 303 -0.89 21.79 30.70
N SER A 304 -0.89 23.09 30.46
CA SER A 304 0.26 23.85 29.92
C SER A 304 1.50 23.77 30.82
N GLY A 305 1.31 23.63 32.14
CA GLY A 305 2.36 23.51 33.14
C GLY A 305 3.16 22.20 33.10
N ARG A 306 2.69 21.18 32.36
CA ARG A 306 3.39 19.88 32.28
C ARG A 306 4.74 19.98 31.55
N PRO A 307 5.71 19.11 31.88
CA PRO A 307 7.01 19.07 31.20
C PRO A 307 6.89 18.48 29.79
N VAL A 308 7.86 18.78 28.91
CA VAL A 308 7.90 18.26 27.52
C VAL A 308 7.80 16.73 27.47
N SER A 309 8.45 16.04 28.40
CA SER A 309 8.38 14.57 28.47
C SER A 309 6.96 14.03 28.65
N THR A 310 6.04 14.81 29.23
CA THR A 310 4.61 14.44 29.30
C THR A 310 3.94 14.59 27.94
N PHE A 311 4.19 15.67 27.20
CA PHE A 311 3.68 15.80 25.82
C PHE A 311 4.16 14.63 24.95
N THR A 312 5.44 14.27 25.07
CA THR A 312 6.04 13.16 24.29
C THR A 312 5.44 11.81 24.69
N HIS A 313 5.17 11.61 25.98
CA HIS A 313 4.49 10.41 26.50
C HIS A 313 3.07 10.26 25.94
N GLU A 314 2.24 11.31 26.05
CA GLU A 314 0.87 11.28 25.55
C GLU A 314 0.81 11.07 24.03
N MET A 315 1.76 11.64 23.29
CA MET A 315 1.87 11.39 21.85
C MET A 315 2.15 9.91 21.52
N GLY A 316 2.84 9.17 22.39
CA GLY A 316 2.97 7.72 22.24
C GLY A 316 1.62 7.01 22.21
N HIS A 317 0.66 7.43 23.04
CA HIS A 317 -0.69 6.88 23.04
C HIS A 317 -1.47 7.21 21.78
N ILE A 318 -1.26 8.38 21.16
CA ILE A 318 -1.90 8.73 19.88
C ILE A 318 -1.66 7.63 18.84
N PHE A 319 -0.49 7.00 18.88
CA PHE A 319 -0.10 5.87 18.03
C PHE A 319 -0.10 4.54 18.79
N TRP A 320 -1.09 4.34 19.66
CA TRP A 320 -1.45 3.06 20.30
C TRP A 320 -0.53 2.55 21.41
N ALA A 321 0.58 3.23 21.74
CA ALA A 321 1.45 2.77 22.82
C ALA A 321 0.67 2.68 24.15
N ARG A 322 1.02 1.70 24.99
CA ARG A 322 0.38 1.51 26.31
C ARG A 322 1.29 1.99 27.42
N ASP A 323 0.65 2.42 28.50
CA ASP A 323 1.34 2.75 29.74
C ASP A 323 2.08 1.54 30.31
N GLU A 324 3.22 1.79 30.95
CA GLU A 324 4.06 0.74 31.52
C GLU A 324 4.16 0.81 33.04
N TYR A 325 3.52 1.80 33.69
CA TYR A 325 3.55 1.98 35.14
C TYR A 325 2.34 1.33 35.86
N PRO A 326 2.44 1.03 37.17
CA PRO A 326 1.37 0.34 37.88
C PRO A 326 0.05 1.11 37.90
N GLY A 327 -1.05 0.40 37.58
CA GLY A 327 -2.41 0.95 37.66
C GLY A 327 -2.96 1.55 36.36
N ALA A 328 -2.17 1.58 35.28
CA ALA A 328 -2.61 2.03 33.96
C ALA A 328 -2.58 0.88 32.93
N GLY A 329 -1.42 0.53 32.39
CA GLY A 329 -1.27 -0.60 31.46
C GLY A 329 -0.80 -1.89 32.13
N SER A 330 -1.13 -3.03 31.51
CA SER A 330 -0.77 -4.38 31.97
C SER A 330 0.06 -5.15 30.95
N TRP A 331 0.84 -6.11 31.43
CA TRP A 331 1.57 -7.08 30.62
C TRP A 331 0.69 -7.84 29.63
N THR A 332 -0.59 -8.08 29.95
CA THR A 332 -1.51 -8.77 29.04
C THR A 332 -2.06 -7.86 27.94
N ASP A 333 -1.85 -6.55 28.04
CA ASP A 333 -2.35 -5.61 27.05
C ASP A 333 -1.62 -5.78 25.72
N GLN A 334 -2.37 -5.62 24.63
CA GLN A 334 -1.87 -5.65 23.27
C GLN A 334 -2.49 -4.51 22.46
N ARG A 335 -1.70 -3.81 21.66
CA ARG A 335 -2.14 -2.67 20.84
C ARG A 335 -1.23 -2.44 19.64
N GLY A 336 -1.66 -1.56 18.74
CA GLY A 336 -0.90 -1.11 17.59
C GLY A 336 -1.04 -2.04 16.39
N TYR A 337 -0.48 -1.63 15.25
CA TYR A 337 -0.65 -2.29 13.96
C TYR A 337 -0.35 -3.81 13.99
N TYR A 338 0.60 -4.22 14.81
CA TYR A 338 0.98 -5.63 14.97
C TYR A 338 0.30 -6.36 16.14
N ASN A 339 -0.61 -5.69 16.86
CA ASN A 339 -1.15 -6.15 18.13
C ASN A 339 -0.04 -6.52 19.14
N ALA A 340 0.97 -5.65 19.24
CA ALA A 340 2.17 -5.89 20.04
C ALA A 340 1.83 -5.92 21.54
N GLN A 341 2.37 -6.90 22.26
CA GLN A 341 2.17 -7.05 23.69
C GLN A 341 3.02 -6.06 24.50
N ASN A 342 2.46 -5.55 25.61
CA ASN A 342 3.15 -4.64 26.52
C ASN A 342 4.20 -5.33 27.41
N LEU A 343 5.29 -5.79 26.80
CA LEU A 343 6.32 -6.54 27.50
C LEU A 343 7.10 -5.72 28.54
N ASN A 344 7.13 -4.39 28.43
CA ASN A 344 7.79 -3.55 29.44
C ASN A 344 6.89 -3.14 30.62
N ALA A 345 5.66 -3.64 30.69
CA ALA A 345 4.71 -3.33 31.77
C ALA A 345 5.23 -3.72 33.17
N SER A 346 4.83 -2.93 34.17
CA SER A 346 5.28 -3.09 35.57
C SER A 346 4.87 -4.40 36.24
N ASP A 347 3.80 -5.03 35.76
CA ASP A 347 3.25 -6.29 36.25
C ASP A 347 3.71 -7.50 35.43
N ASN A 348 4.72 -7.35 34.56
CA ASN A 348 5.26 -8.46 33.77
C ASN A 348 5.67 -9.63 34.70
N PRO A 349 5.06 -10.82 34.53
CA PRO A 349 5.24 -11.94 35.45
C PRO A 349 6.56 -12.69 35.25
N THR A 350 7.37 -12.31 34.26
CA THR A 350 8.63 -12.99 33.93
C THR A 350 9.60 -12.93 35.12
N PRO A 351 10.03 -14.08 35.67
CA PRO A 351 10.90 -14.09 36.84
C PRO A 351 12.22 -13.33 36.60
N GLY A 352 12.49 -12.34 37.46
CA GLY A 352 13.70 -11.51 37.37
C GLY A 352 13.63 -10.40 36.31
N PHE A 353 12.45 -10.13 35.73
CA PHE A 353 12.24 -9.00 34.84
C PHE A 353 12.56 -7.66 35.52
N VAL A 354 13.18 -6.77 34.76
CA VAL A 354 13.48 -5.39 35.16
C VAL A 354 13.00 -4.51 34.03
N GLN A 355 12.12 -3.57 34.35
CA GLN A 355 11.63 -2.60 33.38
C GLN A 355 12.79 -1.75 32.83
N GLN A 356 12.83 -1.64 31.50
CA GLN A 356 13.72 -0.76 30.78
C GLN A 356 13.28 0.70 30.94
N ASP A 357 14.17 1.63 30.57
CA ASP A 357 13.79 3.04 30.42
C ASP A 357 12.87 3.18 29.21
N SER A 358 11.79 3.94 29.38
CA SER A 358 10.76 4.10 28.36
C SER A 358 10.07 5.43 28.55
N ILE A 359 9.72 6.07 27.43
CA ILE A 359 8.85 7.24 27.46
C ILE A 359 7.46 6.89 28.01
N MET A 360 7.01 5.63 27.91
CA MET A 360 5.69 5.18 28.39
C MET A 360 5.66 4.79 29.88
N ARG A 361 6.74 5.04 30.62
CA ARG A 361 6.74 4.91 32.09
C ARG A 361 6.22 6.19 32.74
N GLY A 362 6.06 6.15 34.06
CA GLY A 362 5.71 7.30 34.88
C GLY A 362 6.89 7.87 35.68
N GLY A 363 6.77 9.13 36.08
CA GLY A 363 7.69 9.80 37.01
C GLY A 363 9.11 10.01 36.47
N VAL A 364 10.12 9.87 37.33
CA VAL A 364 11.52 10.18 37.01
C VAL A 364 12.12 9.33 35.88
N VAL A 365 11.53 8.16 35.61
CA VAL A 365 12.01 7.28 34.53
C VAL A 365 11.62 7.83 33.16
N THR A 366 10.44 8.44 33.04
CA THR A 366 9.99 9.11 31.82
C THR A 366 10.93 10.24 31.42
N THR A 367 11.32 11.08 32.39
CA THR A 367 12.29 12.16 32.17
C THR A 367 13.65 11.61 31.77
N ARG A 368 14.12 10.52 32.42
CA ARG A 368 15.37 9.86 32.04
C ARG A 368 15.31 9.27 30.62
N ALA A 369 14.19 8.69 30.22
CA ALA A 369 14.00 8.16 28.88
C ALA A 369 13.98 9.26 27.82
N TYR A 370 13.31 10.39 28.13
CA TYR A 370 13.32 11.59 27.30
C TYR A 370 14.74 12.13 27.12
N ASP A 371 15.47 12.36 28.21
CA ASP A 371 16.84 12.91 28.19
C ASP A 371 17.84 11.99 27.45
N ASN A 372 17.59 10.68 27.46
CA ASN A 372 18.45 9.69 26.81
C ASN A 372 18.00 9.31 25.40
N LEU A 373 16.85 9.82 24.93
CA LEU A 373 16.25 9.47 23.63
C LEU A 373 16.07 7.95 23.47
N VAL A 374 15.34 7.32 24.39
CA VAL A 374 15.15 5.85 24.40
C VAL A 374 13.72 5.42 24.73
N SER A 375 13.29 4.33 24.08
CA SER A 375 12.15 3.51 24.47
C SER A 375 12.40 2.03 24.11
N PRO A 376 11.76 1.06 24.80
CA PRO A 376 11.93 -0.36 24.54
C PRO A 376 11.32 -0.79 23.20
N GLU A 377 11.89 -1.83 22.60
CA GLU A 377 11.40 -2.42 21.34
C GLU A 377 9.92 -2.81 21.39
N SER A 378 9.41 -3.33 22.52
CA SER A 378 7.98 -3.67 22.65
C SER A 378 7.06 -2.45 22.52
N THR A 379 7.53 -1.29 22.95
CA THR A 379 6.81 -0.02 22.91
C THR A 379 6.88 0.56 21.50
N LEU A 380 8.06 0.49 20.88
CA LEU A 380 8.27 0.89 19.49
C LEU A 380 7.43 0.04 18.52
N ALA A 381 7.28 -1.25 18.79
CA ALA A 381 6.41 -2.12 18.00
C ALA A 381 4.93 -1.70 18.07
N MET A 382 4.44 -1.14 19.19
CA MET A 382 3.05 -0.66 19.28
C MET A 382 2.80 0.55 18.38
N ILE A 383 3.78 1.43 18.23
CA ILE A 383 3.69 2.59 17.33
C ILE A 383 4.05 2.25 15.86
N GLY A 384 4.24 0.98 15.53
CA GLY A 384 4.51 0.48 14.18
C GLY A 384 5.99 0.26 13.83
N TRP A 385 6.92 0.52 14.76
CA TRP A 385 8.36 0.35 14.52
C TRP A 385 8.81 -1.03 14.98
N ARG A 386 8.74 -1.98 14.06
CA ARG A 386 9.28 -3.33 14.22
C ARG A 386 9.96 -3.74 12.93
N ASP A 387 11.20 -4.18 13.03
CA ASP A 387 12.02 -4.70 11.93
C ASP A 387 12.45 -6.11 12.33
N SER A 388 11.71 -7.11 11.86
CA SER A 388 11.87 -8.49 12.31
C SER A 388 13.08 -9.19 11.69
N ASP A 389 13.55 -8.75 10.51
CA ASP A 389 14.65 -9.39 9.77
C ASP A 389 15.97 -8.59 9.80
N GLY A 390 15.91 -7.35 10.28
CA GLY A 390 17.05 -6.49 10.58
C GLY A 390 17.63 -5.80 9.34
N ASP A 391 16.84 -5.62 8.29
CA ASP A 391 17.28 -4.98 7.04
C ASP A 391 17.18 -3.44 7.07
N GLY A 392 16.56 -2.89 8.12
CA GLY A 392 16.36 -1.46 8.34
C GLY A 392 15.01 -0.93 7.86
N ILE A 393 14.17 -1.78 7.25
CA ILE A 393 12.80 -1.51 6.85
C ILE A 393 11.86 -2.08 7.93
N PHE A 394 10.78 -1.36 8.26
CA PHE A 394 9.84 -1.86 9.27
C PHE A 394 8.85 -2.79 8.60
N ASP A 395 8.42 -3.87 9.28
CA ASP A 395 7.58 -4.93 8.71
C ASP A 395 6.33 -4.41 7.99
N LEU A 396 5.68 -3.35 8.50
CA LEU A 396 4.50 -2.75 7.86
C LEU A 396 4.80 -2.05 6.53
N ALA A 397 6.06 -1.68 6.31
CA ALA A 397 6.57 -1.03 5.09
C ALA A 397 7.40 -2.01 4.24
N ASP A 398 7.72 -3.19 4.76
CA ASP A 398 8.46 -4.25 4.07
C ASP A 398 7.50 -5.28 3.45
N VAL A 399 6.57 -4.77 2.65
CA VAL A 399 5.61 -5.58 1.91
C VAL A 399 6.00 -5.53 0.43
N PRO A 400 6.31 -6.67 -0.21
CA PRO A 400 6.65 -6.69 -1.62
C PRO A 400 5.57 -6.05 -2.49
N LEU A 401 5.99 -5.35 -3.54
CA LEU A 401 5.06 -4.80 -4.53
C LEU A 401 4.52 -5.94 -5.43
N ASN A 402 3.35 -5.76 -6.02
CA ASN A 402 2.84 -6.67 -7.02
C ASN A 402 3.14 -6.15 -8.43
N LEU A 403 3.62 -7.03 -9.31
CA LEU A 403 3.84 -6.76 -10.73
C LEU A 403 3.17 -7.89 -11.52
N ASP A 404 2.01 -7.59 -12.09
CA ASP A 404 1.28 -8.49 -12.97
C ASP A 404 1.52 -8.05 -14.41
N ALA A 405 2.35 -8.77 -15.16
CA ALA A 405 2.76 -8.33 -16.48
C ALA A 405 3.10 -9.49 -17.39
N ILE A 406 2.91 -9.25 -18.69
CA ILE A 406 3.35 -10.14 -19.76
C ILE A 406 4.12 -9.34 -20.81
N GLY A 407 5.24 -9.89 -21.28
CA GLY A 407 6.08 -9.21 -22.26
C GLY A 407 6.93 -10.14 -23.10
N SER A 408 7.33 -9.70 -24.27
CA SER A 408 8.13 -10.49 -25.21
C SER A 408 9.02 -9.61 -26.08
N PHE A 409 10.08 -10.23 -26.61
CA PHE A 409 11.01 -9.56 -27.52
C PHE A 409 10.70 -9.92 -28.98
N ASP A 410 10.54 -8.92 -29.83
CA ASP A 410 10.54 -9.07 -31.29
C ASP A 410 11.92 -8.75 -31.87
N VAL A 411 12.55 -9.83 -32.30
CA VAL A 411 13.87 -9.89 -32.91
C VAL A 411 13.98 -9.20 -34.28
N HIS A 412 12.88 -9.02 -35.00
CA HIS A 412 12.91 -8.37 -36.32
C HIS A 412 12.86 -6.85 -36.22
N SER A 413 12.20 -6.35 -35.18
CA SER A 413 12.06 -4.92 -34.90
C SER A 413 13.04 -4.40 -33.85
N ASP A 414 13.74 -5.28 -33.13
CA ASP A 414 14.55 -4.97 -31.96
C ASP A 414 13.74 -4.26 -30.85
N VAL A 415 12.45 -4.61 -30.72
CA VAL A 415 11.51 -4.02 -29.75
C VAL A 415 11.08 -5.06 -28.73
N TYR A 416 11.15 -4.68 -27.45
CA TYR A 416 10.56 -5.43 -26.35
C TYR A 416 9.20 -4.81 -26.00
N SER A 417 8.12 -5.59 -26.10
CA SER A 417 6.79 -5.17 -25.68
C SER A 417 6.48 -5.76 -24.29
N ILE A 418 5.94 -4.95 -23.39
CA ILE A 418 5.43 -5.41 -22.10
C ILE A 418 4.18 -4.64 -21.72
N ARG A 419 3.20 -5.33 -21.17
CA ARG A 419 2.00 -4.73 -20.63
C ARG A 419 1.55 -5.41 -19.36
N GLY A 420 0.75 -4.70 -18.58
CA GLY A 420 0.18 -5.18 -17.33
C GLY A 420 0.07 -4.05 -16.32
N SER A 421 0.03 -4.43 -15.04
CA SER A 421 -0.14 -3.53 -13.92
C SER A 421 0.91 -3.74 -12.83
N ALA A 422 1.16 -2.70 -12.06
CA ALA A 422 1.90 -2.80 -10.81
C ALA A 422 1.14 -2.11 -9.68
N THR A 423 1.09 -2.76 -8.52
CA THR A 423 0.34 -2.26 -7.35
C THR A 423 1.14 -2.38 -6.07
N VAL A 424 0.87 -1.47 -5.15
CA VAL A 424 1.31 -1.63 -3.77
C VAL A 424 0.46 -2.71 -3.10
N ASP A 425 1.02 -3.33 -2.07
CA ASP A 425 0.33 -4.27 -1.21
C ASP A 425 0.47 -3.83 0.26
N THR A 426 -0.30 -4.44 1.15
CA THR A 426 -0.44 -4.01 2.55
C THR A 426 -0.22 -5.17 3.50
N LEU A 427 0.41 -4.88 4.64
CA LEU A 427 0.45 -5.83 5.74
C LEU A 427 -0.89 -5.77 6.47
N ALA A 428 -1.50 -6.92 6.75
CA ALA A 428 -2.75 -6.96 7.49
C ALA A 428 -2.61 -6.35 8.90
N ASN A 429 -3.35 -5.28 9.19
CA ASN A 429 -3.46 -4.64 10.49
C ASN A 429 -4.13 -5.60 11.50
N GLN A 430 -3.42 -5.89 12.59
CA GLN A 430 -3.84 -6.84 13.62
C GLN A 430 -4.35 -6.14 14.88
N ASN A 431 -4.34 -4.81 14.92
CA ASN A 431 -4.65 -4.03 16.12
C ASN A 431 -5.94 -4.51 16.78
N SER A 432 -5.93 -4.65 18.10
CA SER A 432 -7.09 -5.14 18.85
C SER A 432 -8.20 -4.09 18.99
N GLU A 433 -7.95 -2.86 18.55
CA GLU A 433 -8.90 -1.74 18.51
C GLU A 433 -8.75 -0.95 17.21
N GLY A 434 -9.67 -0.02 16.99
CA GLY A 434 -9.68 0.84 15.81
C GLY A 434 -10.29 0.14 14.59
N PRO A 435 -10.22 0.79 13.42
CA PRO A 435 -10.87 0.30 12.20
C PRO A 435 -10.24 -1.00 11.68
N GLN A 436 -8.98 -1.28 12.01
CA GLN A 436 -8.18 -2.38 11.44
C GLN A 436 -8.05 -2.27 9.91
N SER A 437 -7.89 -1.06 9.39
CA SER A 437 -7.58 -0.80 7.99
C SER A 437 -6.17 -1.28 7.66
N ASP A 438 -6.00 -1.91 6.50
CA ASP A 438 -4.71 -2.33 5.98
C ASP A 438 -4.13 -1.18 5.19
N ILE A 439 -2.99 -0.64 5.64
CA ILE A 439 -2.47 0.63 5.18
C ILE A 439 -0.99 0.50 4.79
N THR A 440 -0.61 1.17 3.71
CA THR A 440 0.79 1.35 3.32
C THR A 440 1.06 2.80 2.88
N LEU A 441 2.29 3.25 3.12
CA LEU A 441 2.84 4.49 2.56
C LEU A 441 3.65 4.24 1.28
N ALA A 442 3.85 2.97 0.90
CA ALA A 442 4.63 2.59 -0.26
C ALA A 442 4.03 3.15 -1.56
N ARG A 443 4.89 3.38 -2.55
CA ARG A 443 4.47 3.78 -3.90
C ARG A 443 5.28 3.03 -4.96
N ILE A 444 4.66 2.79 -6.10
CA ILE A 444 5.34 2.39 -7.33
C ILE A 444 6.12 3.61 -7.84
N SER A 445 7.34 3.80 -7.31
CA SER A 445 8.20 4.91 -7.69
C SER A 445 8.68 4.74 -9.13
N GLU A 446 9.12 3.53 -9.48
CA GLU A 446 9.63 3.20 -10.81
C GLU A 446 9.23 1.78 -11.24
N LEU A 447 8.95 1.62 -12.53
CA LEU A 447 9.04 0.33 -13.21
C LEU A 447 10.41 0.27 -13.88
N GLN A 448 11.20 -0.75 -13.56
CA GLN A 448 12.57 -0.90 -14.02
C GLN A 448 12.76 -2.19 -14.82
N PHE A 449 13.68 -2.14 -15.79
CA PHE A 449 14.20 -3.31 -16.46
C PHE A 449 15.74 -3.33 -16.44
N ARG A 450 16.33 -4.51 -16.59
CA ARG A 450 17.78 -4.64 -16.88
C ARG A 450 18.02 -5.74 -17.90
N LEU A 451 19.12 -5.59 -18.63
CA LEU A 451 19.60 -6.59 -19.58
C LEU A 451 20.83 -7.29 -18.98
N ASP A 452 20.80 -8.62 -18.92
CA ASP A 452 21.82 -9.45 -18.29
C ASP A 452 22.21 -8.93 -16.87
N ASP A 453 23.51 -8.89 -16.57
CA ASP A 453 24.08 -8.31 -15.35
C ASP A 453 24.26 -6.77 -15.42
N GLY A 454 23.56 -6.11 -16.34
CA GLY A 454 23.58 -4.66 -16.51
C GLY A 454 22.95 -3.90 -15.34
N PRO A 455 23.11 -2.57 -15.30
CA PRO A 455 22.39 -1.74 -14.33
C PRO A 455 20.88 -1.72 -14.64
N TRP A 456 20.08 -1.59 -13.59
CA TRP A 456 18.65 -1.29 -13.72
C TRP A 456 18.43 0.05 -14.42
N GLN A 457 17.46 0.06 -15.32
CA GLN A 457 17.03 1.21 -16.12
C GLN A 457 15.56 1.46 -15.85
N THR A 458 15.20 2.72 -15.62
CA THR A 458 13.81 3.14 -15.44
C THR A 458 13.09 3.12 -16.79
N ALA A 459 12.03 2.31 -16.89
CA ALA A 459 11.11 2.34 -18.02
C ALA A 459 10.12 3.49 -17.88
N ILE A 460 9.45 3.57 -16.72
CA ILE A 460 8.55 4.65 -16.31
C ILE A 460 8.72 4.94 -14.82
N ALA A 461 8.38 6.16 -14.40
CA ALA A 461 8.42 6.59 -13.00
C ALA A 461 7.06 7.22 -12.61
N PRO A 462 6.05 6.40 -12.31
CA PRO A 462 4.68 6.87 -12.13
C PRO A 462 4.46 7.55 -10.77
N ASP A 463 5.17 7.15 -9.72
CA ASP A 463 4.97 7.61 -8.34
C ASP A 463 3.50 7.49 -7.89
N ALA A 464 2.94 6.28 -8.00
CA ALA A 464 1.53 5.98 -7.76
C ALA A 464 1.35 4.69 -6.95
N THR A 465 0.17 4.47 -6.36
CA THR A 465 -0.17 3.22 -5.63
C THR A 465 -0.58 2.09 -6.57
N HIS A 466 -1.06 2.43 -7.77
CA HIS A 466 -1.39 1.50 -8.85
C HIS A 466 -1.05 2.15 -10.19
N VAL A 467 -0.51 1.37 -11.12
CA VAL A 467 -0.19 1.82 -12.49
C VAL A 467 -0.50 0.71 -13.49
N GLU A 468 -1.28 1.05 -14.51
CA GLU A 468 -1.41 0.26 -15.73
C GLU A 468 -0.40 0.75 -16.77
N PHE A 469 0.21 -0.16 -17.51
CA PHE A 469 1.19 0.18 -18.54
C PHE A 469 1.11 -0.75 -19.75
N ASP A 470 1.47 -0.18 -20.90
CA ASP A 470 1.69 -0.86 -22.17
C ASP A 470 2.86 -0.15 -22.84
N LEU A 471 4.02 -0.81 -22.89
CA LEU A 471 5.31 -0.23 -23.20
C LEU A 471 5.98 -0.97 -24.34
N GLU A 472 6.58 -0.21 -25.25
CA GLU A 472 7.50 -0.70 -26.28
C GLU A 472 8.89 -0.09 -26.04
N ILE A 473 9.90 -0.93 -25.84
CA ILE A 473 11.28 -0.53 -25.58
C ILE A 473 12.19 -1.00 -26.70
N GLU A 474 12.87 -0.06 -27.36
CA GLU A 474 13.92 -0.39 -28.34
C GLU A 474 15.16 -0.97 -27.64
N VAL A 475 15.41 -2.27 -27.82
CA VAL A 475 16.56 -2.97 -27.25
C VAL A 475 17.64 -3.13 -28.31
N SER A 476 18.42 -2.07 -28.49
CA SER A 476 19.49 -2.01 -29.51
C SER A 476 20.78 -2.77 -29.15
N SER A 477 20.88 -3.30 -27.94
CA SER A 477 22.05 -4.06 -27.47
C SER A 477 21.68 -5.54 -27.36
N PRO A 478 22.52 -6.47 -27.86
CA PRO A 478 22.28 -7.89 -27.68
C PRO A 478 22.29 -8.24 -26.19
N PHE A 479 21.37 -9.09 -25.77
CA PHE A 479 21.20 -9.55 -24.40
C PHE A 479 20.87 -11.05 -24.41
N ASN A 480 21.13 -11.76 -23.31
CA ASN A 480 20.64 -13.13 -23.13
C ASN A 480 19.40 -13.16 -22.25
N GLN A 481 19.34 -12.31 -21.23
CA GLN A 481 18.22 -12.24 -20.30
C GLN A 481 17.76 -10.80 -20.12
N ILE A 482 16.46 -10.65 -19.90
CA ILE A 482 15.83 -9.40 -19.50
C ILE A 482 15.07 -9.63 -18.21
N PHE A 483 15.19 -8.68 -17.28
CA PHE A 483 14.55 -8.73 -15.98
C PHE A 483 13.70 -7.49 -15.78
N TRP A 484 12.55 -7.65 -15.13
CA TRP A 484 11.60 -6.59 -14.83
C TRP A 484 11.25 -6.57 -13.34
N ARG A 485 11.04 -5.38 -12.79
CA ARG A 485 10.53 -5.20 -11.43
C ARG A 485 9.86 -3.84 -11.25
N ALA A 486 8.89 -3.77 -10.35
CA ALA A 486 8.49 -2.51 -9.72
C ALA A 486 9.37 -2.24 -8.48
N ILE A 487 9.59 -0.97 -8.15
CA ILE A 487 10.37 -0.55 -6.97
C ILE A 487 9.78 0.70 -6.34
N ASP A 488 9.78 0.74 -5.00
CA ASP A 488 9.73 1.97 -4.23
C ASP A 488 11.17 2.41 -3.94
N ILE A 489 11.59 3.56 -4.46
CA ILE A 489 12.99 4.00 -4.32
C ILE A 489 13.30 4.58 -2.94
N HIS A 490 12.27 4.91 -2.15
CA HIS A 490 12.43 5.46 -0.81
C HIS A 490 12.73 4.37 0.21
N THR A 491 11.96 3.28 0.18
CA THR A 491 12.16 2.13 1.07
C THR A 491 13.14 1.12 0.49
N GLY A 492 13.16 0.95 -0.83
CA GLY A 492 13.97 -0.05 -1.54
C GLY A 492 13.25 -1.39 -1.76
N ILE A 493 12.01 -1.54 -1.30
CA ILE A 493 11.19 -2.73 -1.54
C ILE A 493 10.88 -2.86 -3.04
N THR A 494 10.79 -4.10 -3.51
CA THR A 494 10.53 -4.39 -4.92
C THR A 494 9.41 -5.40 -5.07
N SER A 495 8.86 -5.49 -6.28
CA SER A 495 8.14 -6.68 -6.67
C SER A 495 9.07 -7.88 -6.81
N GLU A 496 8.48 -9.06 -6.96
CA GLU A 496 9.18 -10.19 -7.57
C GLU A 496 9.78 -9.78 -8.92
N VAL A 497 10.96 -10.33 -9.21
CA VAL A 497 11.65 -10.04 -10.47
C VAL A 497 11.13 -10.99 -11.52
N LEU A 498 10.46 -10.45 -12.54
CA LEU A 498 10.06 -11.23 -13.69
C LEU A 498 11.26 -11.41 -14.63
N GLU A 499 11.48 -12.63 -15.10
CA GLU A 499 12.65 -13.01 -15.92
C GLU A 499 12.20 -13.58 -17.26
N GLY A 500 12.87 -13.17 -18.34
CA GLY A 500 12.67 -13.71 -19.68
C GLY A 500 13.93 -13.59 -20.53
N ASP A 501 13.84 -14.03 -21.78
CA ASP A 501 14.96 -14.02 -22.72
C ASP A 501 14.50 -13.65 -24.14
N MET A 502 15.37 -13.77 -25.13
CA MET A 502 15.04 -13.42 -26.52
C MET A 502 13.99 -14.35 -27.16
N LEU A 503 13.84 -15.56 -26.63
CA LEU A 503 13.00 -16.64 -27.13
C LEU A 503 11.80 -16.94 -26.21
N THR A 504 11.92 -16.66 -24.92
CA THR A 504 10.93 -16.93 -23.89
C THR A 504 10.35 -15.62 -23.37
N PRO A 505 9.02 -15.42 -23.50
CA PRO A 505 8.33 -14.28 -22.90
C PRO A 505 8.49 -14.22 -21.37
N VAL A 506 8.25 -13.04 -20.82
CA VAL A 506 8.05 -12.79 -19.39
C VAL A 506 6.56 -12.90 -19.07
N TRP A 507 6.22 -13.49 -17.93
CA TRP A 507 4.87 -13.47 -17.35
C TRP A 507 4.93 -13.49 -15.82
N SER A 508 3.90 -12.92 -15.20
CA SER A 508 3.53 -13.05 -13.79
C SER A 508 2.80 -14.38 -13.49
N GLY A 509 2.45 -14.59 -12.22
CA GLY A 509 1.70 -15.75 -11.75
C GLY A 509 2.56 -17.01 -11.53
N ILE A 510 1.91 -18.17 -11.48
CA ILE A 510 2.56 -19.46 -11.22
C ILE A 510 3.28 -20.05 -12.45
N GLY A 511 3.13 -19.43 -13.62
CA GLY A 511 3.80 -19.78 -14.86
C GLY A 511 2.96 -19.44 -16.08
N GLY A 512 3.32 -19.98 -17.25
CA GLY A 512 2.68 -19.60 -18.50
C GLY A 512 3.22 -20.37 -19.70
N GLY A 513 2.82 -19.92 -20.88
CA GLY A 513 3.25 -20.51 -22.14
C GLY A 513 3.10 -19.56 -23.32
N PHE A 514 3.55 -20.03 -24.47
CA PHE A 514 3.54 -19.24 -25.70
C PHE A 514 3.45 -20.12 -26.94
N ALA A 515 2.87 -19.56 -28.00
CA ALA A 515 2.74 -20.15 -29.30
C ALA A 515 3.69 -19.49 -30.30
N TYR A 516 4.43 -20.31 -31.06
CA TYR A 516 5.39 -19.84 -32.05
C TYR A 516 5.31 -20.65 -33.35
N VAL A 517 5.82 -20.07 -34.43
CA VAL A 517 5.88 -20.74 -35.74
C VAL A 517 7.13 -21.63 -35.81
N ASP A 518 6.95 -22.95 -35.78
CA ASP A 518 8.02 -23.94 -35.93
C ASP A 518 8.27 -24.22 -37.43
N GLN A 519 9.08 -23.37 -38.05
CA GLN A 519 9.35 -23.41 -39.49
C GLN A 519 10.21 -24.61 -39.89
N ASN A 520 11.11 -25.02 -39.00
CA ASN A 520 12.05 -26.10 -39.28
C ASN A 520 11.62 -27.47 -38.72
N GLN A 521 10.48 -27.50 -38.00
CA GLN A 521 9.84 -28.69 -37.44
C GLN A 521 10.70 -29.42 -36.40
N ASN A 522 11.51 -28.69 -35.63
CA ASN A 522 12.38 -29.24 -34.60
C ASN A 522 11.71 -29.24 -33.20
N GLY A 523 10.55 -28.60 -33.04
CA GLY A 523 9.83 -28.46 -31.77
C GLY A 523 10.53 -27.57 -30.73
N GLN A 524 11.41 -26.67 -31.17
CA GLN A 524 12.10 -25.66 -30.37
C GLN A 524 12.02 -24.31 -31.07
N ARG A 525 11.74 -23.24 -30.32
CA ARG A 525 11.71 -21.90 -30.91
C ARG A 525 13.12 -21.44 -31.26
N ASP A 526 13.33 -21.09 -32.53
CA ASP A 526 14.57 -20.47 -33.01
C ASP A 526 14.46 -18.93 -33.15
N PHE A 527 15.59 -18.27 -33.38
CA PHE A 527 15.69 -16.80 -33.40
C PHE A 527 14.90 -16.14 -34.53
N ASP A 528 14.64 -16.86 -35.63
CA ASP A 528 13.85 -16.40 -36.78
C ASP A 528 12.39 -16.85 -36.72
N GLU A 529 11.98 -17.48 -35.62
CA GLU A 529 10.62 -17.98 -35.42
C GLU A 529 9.81 -17.02 -34.54
N PRO A 530 8.85 -16.27 -35.12
CA PRO A 530 8.06 -15.31 -34.37
C PRO A 530 7.02 -16.01 -33.49
N LEU A 531 6.57 -15.30 -32.46
CA LEU A 531 5.36 -15.65 -31.74
C LEU A 531 4.13 -15.46 -32.65
N ILE A 532 3.04 -16.15 -32.34
CA ILE A 532 1.81 -16.10 -33.14
C ILE A 532 0.83 -15.14 -32.49
N ASP A 533 0.83 -13.90 -32.97
CA ASP A 533 -0.11 -12.89 -32.50
C ASP A 533 -1.57 -13.28 -32.74
N GLY A 534 -2.45 -12.82 -31.86
CA GLY A 534 -3.88 -13.12 -31.83
C GLY A 534 -4.22 -14.52 -31.33
N THR A 535 -3.24 -15.32 -30.90
CA THR A 535 -3.51 -16.66 -30.37
C THR A 535 -4.19 -16.55 -29.00
N GLN A 536 -5.41 -17.08 -28.92
CA GLN A 536 -6.17 -17.20 -27.69
C GLN A 536 -5.90 -18.55 -27.04
N PHE A 537 -5.55 -18.53 -25.76
CA PHE A 537 -5.36 -19.71 -24.93
C PHE A 537 -6.55 -19.83 -23.98
N THR A 538 -7.08 -21.05 -23.82
CA THR A 538 -8.13 -21.35 -22.86
C THR A 538 -7.71 -22.53 -21.99
N VAL A 539 -7.54 -22.30 -20.69
CA VAL A 539 -7.16 -23.36 -19.73
C VAL A 539 -8.40 -24.00 -19.11
N ARG A 540 -8.46 -25.33 -19.15
CA ARG A 540 -9.51 -26.19 -18.58
C ARG A 540 -8.89 -27.33 -17.78
N ARG A 541 -9.70 -28.18 -17.15
CA ARG A 541 -9.18 -29.44 -16.57
C ARG A 541 -8.71 -30.39 -17.66
N ASP A 542 -7.81 -31.31 -17.32
CA ASP A 542 -7.28 -32.33 -18.24
C ASP A 542 -8.36 -33.22 -18.86
N ASP A 543 -9.43 -33.50 -18.10
CA ASP A 543 -10.60 -34.26 -18.53
C ASP A 543 -11.57 -33.48 -19.45
N GLY A 544 -11.21 -32.23 -19.81
CA GLY A 544 -12.00 -31.33 -20.65
C GLY A 544 -13.16 -30.65 -19.94
N THR A 545 -13.37 -30.89 -18.64
CA THR A 545 -14.40 -30.19 -17.86
C THR A 545 -14.00 -28.75 -17.52
N ALA A 546 -15.00 -27.93 -17.22
CA ALA A 546 -14.78 -26.55 -16.78
C ALA A 546 -13.99 -26.50 -15.45
N LEU A 547 -13.27 -25.40 -15.26
CA LEU A 547 -12.67 -25.07 -13.97
C LEU A 547 -13.75 -24.89 -12.89
N PHE A 548 -13.33 -24.86 -11.63
CA PHE A 548 -14.27 -24.67 -10.52
C PHE A 548 -14.91 -23.28 -10.63
N ASN A 549 -16.22 -23.24 -10.92
CA ASN A 549 -17.02 -22.03 -10.97
C ASN A 549 -18.35 -22.25 -10.24
N ARG A 550 -18.69 -21.37 -9.30
CA ARG A 550 -20.03 -21.28 -8.69
C ARG A 550 -20.46 -19.83 -8.64
N SER A 551 -21.71 -19.57 -8.98
CA SER A 551 -22.30 -18.24 -8.88
C SER A 551 -23.63 -18.32 -8.11
N PHE A 552 -23.91 -17.27 -7.35
CA PHE A 552 -25.16 -17.01 -6.68
C PHE A 552 -25.53 -15.54 -6.88
N GLN A 553 -26.74 -15.29 -7.36
CA GLN A 553 -27.29 -13.94 -7.55
C GLN A 553 -28.63 -13.85 -6.82
N ALA A 554 -28.77 -12.88 -5.92
CA ALA A 554 -29.96 -12.72 -5.09
C ALA A 554 -31.20 -12.40 -5.94
N ALA A 555 -31.04 -11.65 -7.03
CA ALA A 555 -32.11 -11.32 -7.97
C ALA A 555 -32.80 -12.57 -8.57
N ASP A 556 -32.04 -13.64 -8.79
CA ASP A 556 -32.49 -14.90 -9.40
C ASP A 556 -33.02 -15.91 -8.37
N SER A 557 -32.84 -15.63 -7.08
CA SER A 557 -33.20 -16.52 -5.98
C SER A 557 -34.61 -16.22 -5.47
N PRO A 558 -35.43 -17.24 -5.14
CA PRO A 558 -36.74 -17.01 -4.54
C PRO A 558 -36.61 -16.49 -3.11
N ASP A 559 -37.63 -15.76 -2.66
CA ASP A 559 -37.71 -15.27 -1.28
C ASP A 559 -37.66 -16.42 -0.27
N GLY A 560 -36.84 -16.27 0.78
CA GLY A 560 -36.76 -17.19 1.91
C GLY A 560 -35.33 -17.61 2.25
N VAL A 561 -35.22 -18.55 3.21
CA VAL A 561 -33.93 -19.04 3.71
C VAL A 561 -33.15 -19.72 2.59
N VAL A 562 -31.91 -19.28 2.37
CA VAL A 562 -30.99 -19.88 1.40
C VAL A 562 -30.55 -21.23 1.93
N THR A 563 -31.02 -22.31 1.31
CA THR A 563 -30.43 -23.65 1.48
C THR A 563 -29.17 -23.76 0.63
N PRO A 564 -28.19 -24.63 0.95
CA PRO A 564 -26.97 -24.77 0.16
C PRO A 564 -27.25 -24.86 -1.34
N VAL A 565 -26.88 -23.82 -2.09
CA VAL A 565 -27.14 -23.69 -3.54
C VAL A 565 -25.87 -24.03 -4.29
N SER A 566 -25.93 -24.95 -5.25
CA SER A 566 -24.81 -25.23 -6.15
C SER A 566 -23.49 -25.61 -5.46
N GLY A 567 -23.50 -26.05 -4.19
CA GLY A 567 -22.26 -26.34 -3.44
C GLY A 567 -21.61 -25.13 -2.75
N LEU A 568 -22.32 -23.99 -2.69
CA LEU A 568 -22.04 -22.87 -1.79
C LEU A 568 -22.83 -23.04 -0.49
N THR A 569 -22.19 -22.73 0.63
CA THR A 569 -22.81 -22.65 1.96
C THR A 569 -22.68 -21.23 2.47
N LEU A 570 -23.82 -20.55 2.61
CA LEU A 570 -23.89 -19.19 3.17
C LEU A 570 -24.24 -19.28 4.65
N THR A 571 -23.54 -18.53 5.49
CA THR A 571 -23.75 -18.54 6.94
C THR A 571 -23.48 -17.15 7.52
N SER A 572 -24.38 -16.64 8.35
CA SER A 572 -24.13 -15.38 9.08
C SER A 572 -23.24 -15.62 10.31
N LEU A 573 -22.32 -14.69 10.56
CA LEU A 573 -21.39 -14.72 11.70
C LEU A 573 -21.52 -13.42 12.50
N GLY A 574 -21.67 -13.54 13.82
CA GLY A 574 -21.85 -12.40 14.72
C GLY A 574 -22.34 -12.85 16.10
N ALA A 575 -22.39 -11.94 17.07
CA ALA A 575 -22.89 -12.25 18.41
C ALA A 575 -24.41 -12.47 18.43
N ASP A 576 -25.14 -11.69 17.62
CA ASP A 576 -26.60 -11.62 17.63
C ASP A 576 -27.25 -12.30 16.41
N VAL A 577 -26.55 -13.20 15.74
CA VAL A 577 -27.05 -13.93 14.56
C VAL A 577 -27.10 -15.44 14.81
N ASP A 578 -27.99 -16.16 14.11
CA ASP A 578 -28.16 -17.62 14.29
C ASP A 578 -27.59 -18.49 13.16
N GLY A 579 -26.81 -17.89 12.26
CA GLY A 579 -26.19 -18.57 11.11
C GLY A 579 -27.08 -18.68 9.88
N ARG A 580 -28.39 -18.37 9.96
CA ARG A 580 -29.26 -18.38 8.78
C ARG A 580 -29.02 -17.17 7.90
N VAL A 581 -29.16 -17.40 6.59
CA VAL A 581 -29.14 -16.40 5.53
C VAL A 581 -30.40 -16.58 4.68
N ALA A 582 -31.04 -15.49 4.28
CA ALA A 582 -32.19 -15.49 3.38
C ALA A 582 -31.98 -14.54 2.21
N THR A 583 -32.68 -14.78 1.12
CA THR A 583 -32.86 -13.80 0.06
C THR A 583 -34.22 -13.14 0.23
N LEU A 584 -34.28 -11.82 0.33
CA LEU A 584 -35.52 -11.04 0.41
C LEU A 584 -35.34 -9.71 -0.34
N GLU A 585 -36.43 -8.97 -0.58
CA GLU A 585 -36.34 -7.58 -1.03
C GLU A 585 -35.65 -6.73 0.04
N SER A 586 -34.73 -5.85 -0.37
CA SER A 586 -33.99 -4.98 0.54
C SER A 586 -34.96 -4.11 1.36
N SER A 587 -34.70 -4.08 2.66
CA SER A 587 -35.37 -3.20 3.62
C SER A 587 -34.68 -1.85 3.76
N SER A 588 -33.39 -1.78 3.42
CA SER A 588 -32.55 -0.61 3.64
C SER A 588 -32.40 0.28 2.41
N ASP A 589 -32.49 -0.29 1.19
CA ASP A 589 -32.54 0.48 -0.06
C ASP A 589 -33.56 -0.12 -1.05
N GLY A 590 -34.66 0.60 -1.27
CA GLY A 590 -35.71 0.19 -2.20
C GLY A 590 -35.30 0.14 -3.68
N GLN A 591 -34.12 0.64 -4.07
CA GLN A 591 -33.57 0.49 -5.41
C GLN A 591 -32.65 -0.73 -5.57
N ALA A 592 -32.15 -1.31 -4.48
CA ALA A 592 -31.21 -2.45 -4.51
C ALA A 592 -31.88 -3.78 -4.92
N GLY A 593 -33.21 -3.86 -4.86
CA GLY A 593 -33.95 -5.08 -5.18
C GLY A 593 -33.71 -6.20 -4.17
N ARG A 594 -33.57 -7.45 -4.63
CA ARG A 594 -33.31 -8.59 -3.75
C ARG A 594 -31.84 -8.65 -3.32
N VAL A 595 -31.62 -8.83 -2.03
CA VAL A 595 -30.30 -8.92 -1.39
C VAL A 595 -30.25 -10.07 -0.37
N LEU A 596 -29.08 -10.32 0.19
CA LEU A 596 -28.89 -11.29 1.27
C LEU A 596 -29.18 -10.65 2.63
N HIS A 597 -29.98 -11.36 3.43
CA HIS A 597 -30.34 -11.01 4.79
C HIS A 597 -29.79 -12.05 5.78
N TYR A 598 -29.44 -11.63 6.99
CA TYR A 598 -29.28 -12.53 8.14
C TYR A 598 -30.47 -12.42 9.09
N TYR A 599 -30.63 -13.43 9.95
CA TYR A 599 -31.62 -13.37 11.03
C TYR A 599 -30.99 -12.79 12.30
N ASP A 600 -31.44 -11.60 12.69
CA ASP A 600 -31.09 -10.95 13.94
C ASP A 600 -31.91 -11.57 15.08
N THR A 601 -31.21 -12.22 16.00
CA THR A 601 -31.81 -12.92 17.14
C THR A 601 -32.22 -11.99 18.29
N GLN A 602 -31.61 -10.81 18.38
CA GLN A 602 -31.95 -9.81 19.39
C GLN A 602 -33.22 -9.06 18.97
N ALA A 603 -33.32 -8.68 17.70
CA ALA A 603 -34.46 -7.97 17.14
C ALA A 603 -35.58 -8.90 16.62
N ASP A 604 -35.32 -10.21 16.55
CA ASP A 604 -36.25 -11.25 16.06
C ASP A 604 -36.78 -10.97 14.64
N GLN A 605 -35.90 -10.51 13.75
CA GLN A 605 -36.24 -10.09 12.38
C GLN A 605 -35.12 -10.38 11.37
N TRP A 606 -35.44 -10.27 10.08
CA TRP A 606 -34.45 -10.34 8.99
C TRP A 606 -33.87 -8.95 8.72
N THR A 607 -32.54 -8.87 8.61
CA THR A 607 -31.79 -7.62 8.37
C THR A 607 -30.84 -7.82 7.20
N ASP A 608 -30.70 -6.81 6.34
CA ASP A 608 -29.89 -6.84 5.10
C ASP A 608 -28.56 -6.08 5.19
N THR A 609 -28.28 -5.38 6.29
CA THR A 609 -27.08 -4.56 6.44
C THR A 609 -25.93 -5.34 7.07
N TRP A 610 -24.85 -5.54 6.33
CA TRP A 610 -23.68 -6.30 6.78
C TRP A 610 -22.56 -5.36 7.22
N ASN A 611 -21.99 -5.58 8.40
CA ASN A 611 -20.94 -4.76 9.01
C ASN A 611 -19.97 -5.64 9.80
N THR A 612 -19.01 -5.05 10.52
CA THR A 612 -17.98 -5.81 11.25
C THR A 612 -18.54 -6.73 12.34
N ALA A 613 -19.73 -6.43 12.89
CA ALA A 613 -20.40 -7.24 13.90
C ALA A 613 -21.24 -8.38 13.28
N SER A 614 -21.88 -8.12 12.15
CA SER A 614 -22.75 -9.06 11.40
C SER A 614 -22.20 -9.31 10.01
N ARG A 615 -21.54 -10.46 9.82
CA ARG A 615 -20.72 -10.77 8.64
C ARG A 615 -21.27 -11.98 7.88
N LEU A 616 -21.07 -12.02 6.57
CA LEU A 616 -21.44 -13.14 5.72
C LEU A 616 -20.26 -14.06 5.50
N GLN A 617 -20.38 -15.33 5.85
CA GLN A 617 -19.44 -16.37 5.45
C GLN A 617 -19.94 -17.11 4.21
N VAL A 618 -19.06 -17.27 3.23
CA VAL A 618 -19.28 -18.09 2.03
C VAL A 618 -18.26 -19.22 2.03
N ALA A 619 -18.71 -20.46 2.15
CA ALA A 619 -17.85 -21.65 2.10
C ALA A 619 -18.22 -22.54 0.91
N PHE A 620 -17.24 -23.23 0.33
CA PHE A 620 -17.43 -24.07 -0.85
C PHE A 620 -16.53 -25.31 -0.84
N ALA A 621 -16.94 -26.36 -1.55
CA ALA A 621 -16.31 -27.69 -1.44
C ALA A 621 -14.98 -27.85 -2.22
N GLY A 622 -14.62 -26.89 -3.07
CA GLY A 622 -13.34 -26.85 -3.79
C GLY A 622 -12.46 -25.71 -3.30
N SER A 623 -11.24 -25.62 -3.83
CA SER A 623 -10.43 -24.40 -3.72
C SER A 623 -10.39 -23.66 -5.05
N THR A 624 -10.16 -22.36 -4.99
CA THR A 624 -10.04 -21.48 -6.15
C THR A 624 -9.06 -20.36 -5.86
N GLY A 625 -8.57 -19.68 -6.89
CA GLY A 625 -7.73 -18.50 -6.75
C GLY A 625 -8.47 -17.20 -6.93
N ARG A 626 -9.80 -17.20 -7.11
CA ARG A 626 -10.56 -15.96 -7.35
C ARG A 626 -11.96 -16.03 -6.77
N VAL A 627 -12.36 -15.01 -6.02
CA VAL A 627 -13.73 -14.82 -5.53
C VAL A 627 -14.13 -13.36 -5.75
N GLU A 628 -15.33 -13.16 -6.28
CA GLU A 628 -15.94 -11.85 -6.49
C GLU A 628 -17.21 -11.73 -5.66
N ILE A 629 -17.41 -10.56 -5.06
CA ILE A 629 -18.58 -10.24 -4.24
C ILE A 629 -19.21 -8.95 -4.75
N ASP A 630 -20.44 -9.04 -5.21
CA ASP A 630 -21.24 -7.86 -5.60
C ASP A 630 -21.94 -7.30 -4.37
N PHE A 631 -21.71 -6.02 -4.11
CA PHE A 631 -22.30 -5.31 -2.99
C PHE A 631 -22.84 -3.94 -3.41
N THR A 632 -23.77 -3.40 -2.62
CA THR A 632 -24.26 -2.03 -2.72
C THR A 632 -23.88 -1.27 -1.46
N ALA A 633 -23.28 -0.09 -1.62
CA ALA A 633 -22.96 0.79 -0.52
C ALA A 633 -24.21 1.49 0.02
N LEU A 634 -24.24 1.74 1.32
CA LEU A 634 -25.34 2.39 2.00
C LEU A 634 -24.93 3.77 2.51
N ASP A 635 -25.91 4.65 2.64
CA ASP A 635 -25.76 5.83 3.46
C ASP A 635 -26.09 5.44 4.90
N THR A 636 -25.06 5.19 5.70
CA THR A 636 -25.28 4.75 7.08
C THR A 636 -25.70 5.90 7.99
N GLY A 637 -25.52 7.16 7.57
CA GLY A 637 -25.88 8.40 8.28
C GLY A 637 -25.37 8.52 9.73
N SER A 638 -24.77 7.48 10.29
CA SER A 638 -24.65 7.30 11.74
C SER A 638 -23.28 7.68 12.27
N TYR A 639 -22.37 8.12 11.40
CA TYR A 639 -20.98 8.36 11.78
C TYR A 639 -20.31 9.50 10.99
N GLY A 640 -21.09 10.42 10.38
CA GLY A 640 -20.53 11.55 9.61
C GLY A 640 -19.83 11.15 8.30
N LEU A 641 -20.07 9.92 7.82
CA LEU A 641 -19.72 9.43 6.50
C LEU A 641 -21.00 9.33 5.64
N GLU A 642 -21.66 10.45 5.39
CA GLU A 642 -22.89 10.53 4.58
C GLU A 642 -22.61 10.36 3.08
N SER A 643 -21.66 9.50 2.72
CA SER A 643 -21.07 9.48 1.38
C SER A 643 -20.81 8.08 0.84
N GLY A 644 -21.15 7.01 1.59
CA GLY A 644 -21.05 5.64 1.10
C GLY A 644 -20.43 4.65 2.09
N SER A 645 -19.96 3.53 1.55
CA SER A 645 -19.45 2.40 2.34
C SER A 645 -18.14 1.85 1.81
N TYR A 646 -17.41 1.19 2.72
CA TYR A 646 -16.28 0.33 2.42
C TYR A 646 -16.73 -1.12 2.60
N ALA A 647 -16.51 -1.96 1.61
CA ALA A 647 -16.67 -3.41 1.72
C ALA A 647 -15.33 -4.07 2.05
N ARG A 648 -15.37 -5.21 2.73
CA ARG A 648 -14.20 -6.02 3.06
C ARG A 648 -14.49 -7.49 2.84
N VAL A 649 -13.49 -8.17 2.27
CA VAL A 649 -13.49 -9.62 2.05
C VAL A 649 -12.21 -10.20 2.64
N GLU A 650 -12.35 -11.19 3.51
CA GLU A 650 -11.24 -11.99 4.05
C GLU A 650 -11.28 -13.39 3.45
N ALA A 651 -10.20 -13.81 2.80
CA ALA A 651 -10.06 -15.14 2.20
C ALA A 651 -9.32 -16.11 3.11
N TYR A 652 -9.79 -17.36 3.17
CA TYR A 652 -9.25 -18.41 4.03
C TYR A 652 -8.98 -19.71 3.27
N ASP A 653 -7.87 -20.36 3.62
CA ASP A 653 -7.55 -21.70 3.14
C ASP A 653 -8.40 -22.78 3.83
N SER A 654 -8.26 -24.03 3.39
CA SER A 654 -9.02 -25.16 3.94
C SER A 654 -8.66 -25.51 5.40
N GLN A 655 -7.57 -24.96 5.93
CA GLN A 655 -7.09 -25.17 7.29
C GLN A 655 -7.56 -24.04 8.23
N GLY A 656 -8.19 -22.99 7.68
CA GLY A 656 -8.68 -21.84 8.43
C GLY A 656 -7.66 -20.72 8.59
N ASN A 657 -6.51 -20.78 7.91
CA ASN A 657 -5.56 -19.68 7.87
C ASN A 657 -6.07 -18.61 6.90
N ARG A 658 -5.95 -17.33 7.29
CA ARG A 658 -6.25 -16.21 6.39
C ARG A 658 -5.17 -16.14 5.32
N ILE A 659 -5.59 -16.21 4.06
CA ILE A 659 -4.72 -16.07 2.89
C ILE A 659 -4.52 -14.58 2.60
N ASP A 660 -5.63 -13.85 2.53
CA ASP A 660 -5.65 -12.46 2.10
C ASP A 660 -6.85 -11.71 2.71
N ARG A 661 -6.78 -10.37 2.70
CA ARG A 661 -7.85 -9.46 3.10
C ARG A 661 -7.84 -8.24 2.19
N VAL A 662 -8.95 -8.03 1.48
CA VAL A 662 -9.12 -6.91 0.56
C VAL A 662 -10.22 -5.99 1.08
N THR A 663 -10.00 -4.68 0.99
CA THR A 663 -10.98 -3.64 1.32
C THR A 663 -11.22 -2.78 0.08
N SER A 664 -12.48 -2.47 -0.23
CA SER A 664 -12.81 -1.61 -1.37
C SER A 664 -12.35 -0.16 -1.11
N PRO A 665 -12.20 0.67 -2.15
CA PRO A 665 -12.26 2.12 -1.97
C PRO A 665 -13.66 2.54 -1.44
N LEU A 666 -13.82 3.83 -1.12
CA LEU A 666 -15.13 4.36 -0.74
C LEU A 666 -16.09 4.28 -1.93
N VAL A 667 -17.15 3.48 -1.81
CA VAL A 667 -18.18 3.36 -2.83
C VAL A 667 -19.37 4.25 -2.46
N PRO A 668 -19.82 5.16 -3.34
CA PRO A 668 -20.93 6.07 -3.02
C PRO A 668 -22.23 5.36 -2.66
N ALA A 669 -22.96 5.90 -1.68
CA ALA A 669 -24.24 5.34 -1.25
C ALA A 669 -25.23 5.13 -2.42
N GLY A 670 -25.92 4.00 -2.42
CA GLY A 670 -26.84 3.58 -3.50
C GLY A 670 -26.15 3.08 -4.77
N SER A 671 -24.81 3.11 -4.83
CA SER A 671 -24.03 2.54 -5.94
C SER A 671 -23.56 1.13 -5.57
N GLY A 672 -23.52 0.25 -6.58
CA GLY A 672 -22.96 -1.09 -6.45
C GLY A 672 -21.53 -1.16 -6.99
N ASP A 673 -20.74 -2.05 -6.43
CA ASP A 673 -19.39 -2.39 -6.89
C ASP A 673 -19.10 -3.89 -6.65
N THR A 674 -18.02 -4.40 -7.24
CA THR A 674 -17.61 -5.79 -7.11
C THR A 674 -16.23 -5.86 -6.45
N LEU A 675 -16.16 -6.48 -5.28
CA LEU A 675 -14.90 -6.71 -4.59
C LEU A 675 -14.29 -8.05 -5.02
N VAL A 676 -13.04 -8.02 -5.48
CA VAL A 676 -12.31 -9.21 -5.97
C VAL A 676 -11.21 -9.57 -4.96
N VAL A 677 -11.11 -10.84 -4.60
CA VAL A 677 -9.99 -11.39 -3.83
C VAL A 677 -9.36 -12.55 -4.61
N GLU A 678 -8.03 -12.54 -4.67
CA GLU A 678 -7.25 -13.46 -5.51
C GLU A 678 -6.15 -14.15 -4.70
N ASP A 679 -5.77 -15.36 -5.12
CA ASP A 679 -4.65 -16.11 -4.57
C ASP A 679 -4.02 -16.91 -5.70
N SER A 680 -2.79 -16.57 -6.06
CA SER A 680 -2.04 -17.17 -7.17
C SER A 680 -1.95 -18.70 -7.11
N LEU A 681 -1.93 -19.25 -5.89
CA LEU A 681 -1.84 -20.68 -5.62
C LEU A 681 -3.19 -21.42 -5.61
N GLY A 682 -4.31 -20.72 -5.80
CA GLY A 682 -5.63 -21.32 -5.89
C GLY A 682 -6.16 -21.96 -4.61
N ARG A 683 -5.80 -21.44 -3.44
CA ARG A 683 -6.03 -22.04 -2.11
C ARG A 683 -7.30 -21.56 -1.41
N ILE A 684 -7.99 -20.54 -1.93
CA ILE A 684 -9.19 -19.97 -1.29
C ILE A 684 -10.28 -21.03 -1.24
N SER A 685 -10.80 -21.30 -0.03
CA SER A 685 -11.88 -22.28 0.19
C SER A 685 -13.11 -21.68 0.88
N ARG A 686 -12.93 -20.51 1.47
CA ARG A 686 -13.93 -19.78 2.23
C ARG A 686 -13.59 -18.29 2.22
N VAL A 687 -14.60 -17.45 2.12
CA VAL A 687 -14.48 -16.01 2.34
C VAL A 687 -15.43 -15.51 3.43
N VAL A 688 -15.07 -14.43 4.10
CA VAL A 688 -15.93 -13.67 5.03
C VAL A 688 -16.07 -12.25 4.51
N VAL A 689 -17.30 -11.77 4.37
CA VAL A 689 -17.67 -10.49 3.77
C VAL A 689 -18.36 -9.61 4.80
N SER A 690 -18.01 -8.33 4.84
CA SER A 690 -18.68 -7.33 5.69
C SER A 690 -18.47 -5.91 5.20
N GLY A 691 -19.24 -4.96 5.73
CA GLY A 691 -18.83 -3.56 5.75
C GLY A 691 -17.58 -3.34 6.60
N HIS A 692 -16.85 -2.25 6.33
CA HIS A 692 -15.60 -1.87 6.99
C HIS A 692 -15.63 -0.41 7.43
N ALA A 693 -14.76 -0.03 8.37
CA ALA A 693 -14.64 1.35 8.87
C ALA A 693 -15.98 1.97 9.32
N GLU A 694 -16.74 1.21 10.11
CA GLU A 694 -18.06 1.59 10.64
C GLU A 694 -19.15 1.81 9.57
N THR A 695 -18.92 1.31 8.35
CA THR A 695 -19.92 1.35 7.27
C THR A 695 -20.65 0.02 7.12
N GLU A 696 -21.78 0.05 6.41
CA GLU A 696 -22.64 -1.10 6.17
C GLU A 696 -22.84 -1.31 4.68
N ILE A 697 -22.96 -2.56 4.24
CA ILE A 697 -23.18 -2.90 2.84
C ILE A 697 -24.37 -3.85 2.68
N LEU A 698 -24.98 -3.82 1.51
CA LEU A 698 -25.89 -4.86 1.04
C LEU A 698 -25.12 -5.84 0.16
N ILE A 699 -25.38 -7.14 0.25
CA ILE A 699 -24.71 -8.15 -0.58
C ILE A 699 -25.73 -8.74 -1.55
N SER A 700 -25.46 -8.68 -2.85
CA SER A 700 -26.39 -9.12 -3.91
C SER A 700 -25.87 -10.30 -4.72
N GLY A 701 -24.57 -10.46 -4.85
CA GLY A 701 -23.96 -11.44 -5.76
C GLY A 701 -22.67 -12.04 -5.23
N ILE A 702 -22.44 -13.31 -5.56
CA ILE A 702 -21.25 -14.06 -5.18
C ILE A 702 -20.82 -14.89 -6.38
N GLN A 703 -19.58 -14.75 -6.79
CA GLN A 703 -18.96 -15.60 -7.80
C GLN A 703 -17.65 -16.18 -7.27
N VAL A 704 -17.51 -17.50 -7.37
CA VAL A 704 -16.39 -18.27 -6.84
C VAL A 704 -15.76 -19.03 -7.98
N GLY A 705 -14.52 -18.68 -8.29
CA GLY A 705 -13.76 -19.21 -9.41
C GLY A 705 -14.35 -18.85 -10.77
N GLN A 706 -13.89 -19.57 -11.79
CA GLN A 706 -14.18 -19.26 -13.20
C GLN A 706 -14.31 -20.56 -13.99
N ALA A 707 -15.01 -20.52 -15.13
CA ALA A 707 -15.29 -21.73 -15.92
C ALA A 707 -14.09 -22.14 -16.80
N ALA A 708 -13.24 -21.17 -17.14
CA ALA A 708 -11.97 -21.33 -17.82
C ALA A 708 -11.12 -20.09 -17.55
N LEU A 709 -9.80 -20.20 -17.64
CA LEU A 709 -8.91 -19.04 -17.81
C LEU A 709 -8.78 -18.80 -19.31
N VAL A 710 -8.96 -17.57 -19.74
CA VAL A 710 -8.78 -17.17 -21.13
C VAL A 710 -7.68 -16.14 -21.15
N SER A 711 -6.71 -16.27 -22.04
CA SER A 711 -5.71 -15.21 -22.23
C SER A 711 -6.42 -13.95 -22.71
N ASP A 712 -6.20 -12.84 -22.01
CA ASP A 712 -6.79 -11.54 -22.36
C ASP A 712 -6.12 -10.86 -23.58
N ASP A 713 -5.16 -11.57 -24.18
CA ASP A 713 -4.02 -10.97 -24.85
C ASP A 713 -3.68 -11.61 -26.21
N ASP A 714 -3.33 -10.76 -27.18
CA ASP A 714 -3.02 -11.14 -28.56
C ASP A 714 -1.50 -11.31 -28.83
N ASN A 715 -0.63 -11.41 -27.82
CA ASN A 715 0.84 -11.42 -28.05
C ASN A 715 1.43 -12.83 -28.26
N GLY A 716 0.56 -13.83 -28.47
CA GLY A 716 0.96 -15.22 -28.63
C GLY A 716 1.51 -15.87 -27.36
N ALA A 717 1.31 -15.24 -26.19
CA ALA A 717 1.72 -15.76 -24.88
C ALA A 717 0.56 -15.63 -23.88
N PHE A 718 0.58 -16.45 -22.82
CA PHE A 718 -0.39 -16.42 -21.74
C PHE A 718 0.27 -16.71 -20.40
N SER A 719 -0.25 -16.10 -19.35
CA SER A 719 0.04 -16.46 -17.96
C SER A 719 -1.06 -17.38 -17.43
N VAL A 720 -0.72 -18.16 -16.41
CA VAL A 720 -1.66 -18.94 -15.62
C VAL A 720 -1.51 -18.48 -14.19
N ASP A 721 -2.62 -18.10 -13.59
CA ASP A 721 -2.66 -17.77 -12.18
C ASP A 721 -3.95 -18.26 -11.51
N GLY A 722 -3.91 -18.36 -10.19
CA GLY A 722 -5.09 -18.66 -9.38
C GLY A 722 -5.62 -20.09 -9.51
N LEU A 723 -4.79 -21.04 -9.94
CA LEU A 723 -5.16 -22.45 -10.08
C LEU A 723 -4.51 -23.32 -9.00
N PRO A 724 -5.29 -24.19 -8.32
CA PRO A 724 -4.73 -25.16 -7.39
C PRO A 724 -3.92 -26.24 -8.12
N ASP A 725 -3.02 -26.90 -7.38
CA ASP A 725 -2.28 -28.09 -7.85
C ASP A 725 -3.23 -29.12 -8.52
N GLY A 726 -2.87 -29.57 -9.71
CA GLY A 726 -3.71 -30.44 -10.53
C GLY A 726 -3.27 -30.54 -11.98
N ASP A 727 -4.01 -31.33 -12.75
CA ASP A 727 -3.79 -31.54 -14.18
C ASP A 727 -4.80 -30.73 -15.00
N TYR A 728 -4.29 -30.01 -16.00
CA TYR A 728 -5.04 -29.07 -16.83
C TYR A 728 -4.72 -29.29 -18.30
N SER A 729 -5.60 -28.78 -19.16
CA SER A 729 -5.39 -28.76 -20.61
C SER A 729 -5.52 -27.32 -21.14
N VAL A 730 -4.68 -26.99 -22.11
CA VAL A 730 -4.68 -25.71 -22.82
C VAL A 730 -5.25 -25.94 -24.21
N GLU A 731 -6.41 -25.34 -24.47
CA GLU A 731 -7.01 -25.21 -25.79
C GLU A 731 -6.49 -23.94 -26.46
N ILE A 732 -6.19 -24.03 -27.75
CA ILE A 732 -5.49 -22.98 -28.49
C ILE A 732 -6.31 -22.66 -29.74
N ILE A 733 -6.65 -21.39 -29.90
CA ILE A 733 -7.37 -20.88 -31.07
C ILE A 733 -6.52 -19.77 -31.67
N THR A 734 -6.21 -19.87 -32.96
CA THR A 734 -5.51 -18.82 -33.70
C THR A 734 -6.40 -18.24 -34.79
N PRO A 735 -6.38 -16.91 -35.01
CA PRO A 735 -7.15 -16.28 -36.06
C PRO A 735 -6.62 -16.65 -37.45
N ASN A 736 -5.32 -16.88 -37.60
CA ASN A 736 -4.73 -17.17 -38.90
C ASN A 736 -4.80 -18.66 -39.24
N LEU A 737 -5.58 -18.99 -40.27
CA LEU A 737 -5.82 -20.37 -40.72
C LEU A 737 -4.58 -21.12 -41.24
N ILE A 738 -3.46 -20.43 -41.48
CA ILE A 738 -2.22 -21.07 -41.95
C ILE A 738 -1.43 -21.69 -40.80
N TYR A 739 -1.76 -21.40 -39.53
CA TYR A 739 -1.07 -21.99 -38.39
C TYR A 739 -1.85 -23.18 -37.87
N GLN A 740 -1.23 -24.36 -37.94
CA GLN A 740 -1.81 -25.60 -37.46
C GLN A 740 -1.09 -26.07 -36.18
N PHE A 741 -1.84 -26.14 -35.09
CA PHE A 741 -1.41 -26.73 -33.83
C PHE A 741 -1.64 -28.25 -33.80
N PRO A 742 -0.99 -28.98 -32.86
CA PRO A 742 -1.32 -30.37 -32.59
C PRO A 742 -2.82 -30.56 -32.31
N SER A 743 -3.40 -31.65 -32.80
CA SER A 743 -4.84 -31.94 -32.61
C SER A 743 -5.22 -32.41 -31.21
N GLU A 744 -4.24 -32.78 -30.40
CA GLU A 744 -4.45 -33.21 -29.02
C GLU A 744 -4.31 -32.00 -28.07
N PRO A 745 -5.16 -31.87 -27.03
CA PRO A 745 -5.02 -30.82 -26.02
C PRO A 745 -3.64 -30.86 -25.37
N VAL A 746 -3.03 -29.70 -25.18
CA VAL A 746 -1.73 -29.61 -24.52
C VAL A 746 -1.94 -29.71 -23.02
N VAL A 747 -1.47 -30.79 -22.40
CA VAL A 747 -1.63 -31.02 -20.96
C VAL A 747 -0.54 -30.29 -20.19
N VAL A 748 -0.93 -29.61 -19.11
CA VAL A 748 -0.05 -28.93 -18.17
C VAL A 748 -0.35 -29.40 -16.75
N GLN A 749 0.69 -29.63 -15.96
CA GLN A 749 0.59 -30.06 -14.58
C GLN A 749 1.06 -28.93 -13.67
N ILE A 750 0.24 -28.58 -12.69
CA ILE A 750 0.58 -27.67 -11.60
C ILE A 750 1.01 -28.51 -10.41
N SER A 751 2.23 -28.30 -9.94
CA SER A 751 2.73 -28.97 -8.73
C SER A 751 3.53 -28.01 -7.88
N GLY A 752 3.14 -27.91 -6.60
CA GLY A 752 3.78 -26.98 -5.67
C GLY A 752 3.59 -25.53 -6.09
N GLY A 753 2.48 -25.19 -6.75
CA GLY A 753 2.22 -23.82 -7.19
C GLY A 753 3.11 -23.33 -8.33
N THR A 754 3.63 -24.22 -9.16
CA THR A 754 4.48 -23.84 -10.30
C THR A 754 4.12 -24.61 -11.55
N ILE A 755 4.33 -23.95 -12.69
CA ILE A 755 4.16 -24.49 -14.03
C ILE A 755 5.47 -24.32 -14.81
N ALA A 756 5.91 -25.38 -15.48
CA ALA A 756 7.03 -25.27 -16.41
C ALA A 756 6.60 -24.48 -17.66
N PRO A 757 7.45 -23.56 -18.19
CA PRO A 757 7.15 -22.81 -19.40
C PRO A 757 6.69 -23.72 -20.55
N LEU A 758 5.52 -23.42 -21.10
CA LEU A 758 4.93 -24.23 -22.15
C LEU A 758 5.16 -23.61 -23.54
N ALA A 759 6.12 -24.16 -24.29
CA ALA A 759 6.37 -23.75 -25.68
C ALA A 759 5.53 -24.59 -26.66
N ILE A 760 4.65 -23.95 -27.41
CA ILE A 760 3.67 -24.61 -28.29
C ILE A 760 4.00 -24.30 -29.75
N ALA A 761 4.54 -25.31 -30.44
CA ALA A 761 4.89 -25.23 -31.85
C ALA A 761 3.66 -25.28 -32.76
N ALA A 762 3.50 -24.30 -33.64
CA ALA A 762 2.56 -24.38 -34.77
C ALA A 762 3.32 -24.62 -36.07
N GLN A 763 2.76 -25.47 -36.93
CA GLN A 763 3.27 -25.65 -38.28
C GLN A 763 2.55 -24.70 -39.24
N GLN A 764 3.31 -24.03 -40.10
CA GLN A 764 2.72 -23.28 -41.20
C GLN A 764 2.26 -24.24 -42.31
N VAL A 765 0.98 -24.17 -42.65
CA VAL A 765 0.34 -24.90 -43.75
C VAL A 765 -0.12 -23.95 -44.84
N ASP A 766 -0.38 -24.48 -46.04
CA ASP A 766 -0.92 -23.65 -47.11
C ASP A 766 -2.31 -23.15 -46.76
N SER A 767 -2.54 -21.86 -47.02
CA SER A 767 -3.84 -21.23 -46.94
C SER A 767 -4.84 -21.98 -47.84
N PRO A 768 -6.05 -22.33 -47.34
CA PRO A 768 -7.14 -22.83 -48.17
C PRO A 768 -7.53 -21.86 -49.30
N ARG A 769 -7.16 -20.58 -49.15
CA ARG A 769 -7.35 -19.51 -50.13
C ARG A 769 -6.09 -19.23 -50.95
N TYR A 770 -5.15 -20.17 -51.01
CA TYR A 770 -3.99 -20.15 -51.90
C TYR A 770 -4.10 -21.22 -52.99
N ASN A 771 -3.75 -20.85 -54.23
CA ASN A 771 -3.71 -21.79 -55.35
C ASN A 771 -2.31 -22.42 -55.46
N ARG A 772 -2.11 -23.57 -54.82
CA ARG A 772 -0.84 -24.31 -54.84
C ARG A 772 -0.34 -24.64 -56.26
N SER A 773 -1.23 -24.83 -57.23
CA SER A 773 -0.85 -25.25 -58.58
C SER A 773 -0.44 -24.06 -59.45
N LEU A 774 -1.14 -22.93 -59.31
CA LEU A 774 -0.90 -21.72 -60.07
C LEU A 774 -1.26 -20.48 -59.22
N PRO A 775 -0.30 -19.93 -58.44
CA PRO A 775 -0.58 -18.88 -57.46
C PRO A 775 -1.35 -17.66 -58.01
N GLY A 776 -1.04 -17.24 -59.25
CA GLY A 776 -1.69 -16.10 -59.88
C GLY A 776 -3.09 -16.35 -60.44
N ASP A 777 -3.54 -17.61 -60.49
CA ASP A 777 -4.91 -17.98 -60.90
C ASP A 777 -5.81 -17.98 -59.66
N VAL A 778 -6.23 -16.78 -59.28
CA VAL A 778 -7.06 -16.50 -58.11
C VAL A 778 -8.46 -17.10 -58.29
N ASN A 779 -8.98 -17.09 -59.51
CA ASN A 779 -10.35 -17.51 -59.78
C ASN A 779 -10.50 -19.02 -60.07
N GLY A 780 -9.39 -19.72 -60.31
CA GLY A 780 -9.31 -21.17 -60.52
C GLY A 780 -9.62 -21.62 -61.96
N ASP A 781 -9.55 -20.73 -62.96
CA ASP A 781 -9.85 -21.02 -64.37
C ASP A 781 -8.63 -21.48 -65.19
N GLN A 782 -7.50 -21.73 -64.51
CA GLN A 782 -6.23 -22.18 -65.08
C GLN A 782 -5.51 -21.14 -65.96
N ALA A 783 -5.92 -19.87 -65.89
CA ALA A 783 -5.27 -18.77 -66.59
C ALA A 783 -4.95 -17.62 -65.62
N ILE A 784 -3.78 -16.99 -65.77
CA ILE A 784 -3.45 -15.77 -65.02
C ILE A 784 -3.86 -14.58 -65.89
N THR A 785 -4.94 -13.89 -65.51
CA THR A 785 -5.50 -12.78 -66.27
C THR A 785 -5.80 -11.57 -65.39
N ALA A 786 -6.13 -10.42 -65.99
CA ALA A 786 -6.55 -9.25 -65.24
C ALA A 786 -7.79 -9.49 -64.35
N ARG A 787 -8.56 -10.56 -64.63
CA ARG A 787 -9.71 -10.96 -63.81
C ARG A 787 -9.30 -11.49 -62.44
N ASP A 788 -8.14 -12.14 -62.35
CA ASP A 788 -7.58 -12.67 -61.11
C ASP A 788 -7.14 -11.53 -60.18
N ALA A 789 -6.45 -10.53 -60.73
CA ALA A 789 -6.09 -9.32 -60.00
C ALA A 789 -7.36 -8.56 -59.54
N LEU A 790 -8.38 -8.49 -60.39
CA LEU A 790 -9.65 -7.84 -60.05
C LEU A 790 -10.41 -8.59 -58.95
N ALA A 791 -10.30 -9.92 -58.87
CA ALA A 791 -10.90 -10.71 -57.80
C ALA A 791 -10.32 -10.32 -56.42
N VAL A 792 -8.99 -10.18 -56.32
CA VAL A 792 -8.32 -9.70 -55.10
C VAL A 792 -8.71 -8.24 -54.80
N ILE A 793 -8.66 -7.36 -55.80
CA ILE A 793 -9.00 -5.93 -55.62
C ILE A 793 -10.45 -5.75 -55.15
N ASN A 794 -11.40 -6.52 -55.70
CA ASN A 794 -12.80 -6.45 -55.29
C ASN A 794 -12.99 -6.96 -53.85
N ASP A 795 -12.24 -7.98 -53.44
CA ASP A 795 -12.29 -8.46 -52.06
C ASP A 795 -11.74 -7.42 -51.09
N LEU A 796 -10.58 -6.84 -51.40
CA LEU A 796 -9.97 -5.73 -50.65
C LEU A 796 -10.87 -4.49 -50.59
N ALA A 797 -11.53 -4.13 -51.68
CA ALA A 797 -12.45 -2.99 -51.71
C ALA A 797 -13.69 -3.21 -50.83
N ARG A 798 -14.06 -4.47 -50.58
CA ARG A 798 -15.23 -4.85 -49.79
C ARG A 798 -14.91 -5.02 -48.31
N LEU A 799 -13.80 -5.68 -47.99
CA LEU A 799 -13.46 -6.12 -46.63
C LEU A 799 -12.19 -5.48 -46.08
N GLY A 800 -11.47 -4.71 -46.89
CA GLY A 800 -10.17 -4.13 -46.51
C GLY A 800 -9.05 -5.16 -46.48
N ASN A 801 -7.86 -4.70 -46.07
CA ASN A 801 -6.75 -5.59 -45.73
C ASN A 801 -7.10 -6.34 -44.44
N ARG A 802 -6.92 -7.66 -44.42
CA ARG A 802 -7.19 -8.48 -43.23
C ARG A 802 -6.37 -9.77 -43.21
N VAL A 803 -6.27 -10.39 -42.04
CA VAL A 803 -5.87 -11.79 -41.89
C VAL A 803 -7.06 -12.67 -42.28
N LEU A 804 -6.81 -13.79 -42.96
CA LEU A 804 -7.84 -14.78 -43.26
C LEU A 804 -8.22 -15.51 -41.97
N MET A 805 -9.45 -15.30 -41.52
CA MET A 805 -9.96 -15.93 -40.31
C MET A 805 -10.18 -17.43 -40.51
N ALA A 806 -10.16 -18.20 -39.42
CA ALA A 806 -10.37 -19.65 -39.41
C ALA A 806 -11.62 -20.14 -40.18
N GLU A 807 -12.67 -19.31 -40.30
CA GLU A 807 -13.89 -19.61 -41.07
C GLU A 807 -13.76 -19.40 -42.60
N GLU A 808 -12.77 -18.64 -43.08
CA GLU A 808 -12.62 -18.24 -44.49
C GLU A 808 -11.99 -19.34 -45.37
N THR A 809 -12.37 -20.60 -45.15
CA THR A 809 -11.77 -21.79 -45.76
C THR A 809 -12.16 -22.04 -47.23
N SER A 810 -13.07 -21.25 -47.80
CA SER A 810 -13.58 -21.46 -49.17
C SER A 810 -13.77 -20.14 -49.93
N GLY A 811 -13.68 -20.19 -51.26
CA GLY A 811 -13.81 -19.03 -52.15
C GLY A 811 -12.68 -18.94 -53.16
N PHE A 812 -12.50 -17.76 -53.78
CA PHE A 812 -11.36 -17.50 -54.65
C PHE A 812 -10.04 -17.55 -53.88
N HIS A 813 -8.97 -17.96 -54.57
CA HIS A 813 -7.63 -18.08 -54.03
C HIS A 813 -6.94 -16.71 -53.92
N ILE A 814 -7.51 -15.85 -53.09
CA ILE A 814 -7.15 -14.43 -52.98
C ILE A 814 -5.84 -14.16 -52.24
N ASP A 815 -5.35 -15.14 -51.47
CA ASP A 815 -4.06 -15.11 -50.80
C ASP A 815 -3.04 -15.72 -51.76
N VAL A 816 -2.38 -14.85 -52.54
CA VAL A 816 -1.59 -15.22 -53.71
C VAL A 816 -0.15 -15.54 -53.30
N ASN A 817 0.36 -14.89 -52.26
CA ASN A 817 1.69 -15.15 -51.71
C ASN A 817 1.70 -16.18 -50.56
N ASN A 818 0.53 -16.72 -50.19
CA ASN A 818 0.35 -17.76 -49.16
C ASN A 818 0.82 -17.29 -47.77
N ASP A 819 0.58 -16.01 -47.44
CA ASP A 819 0.94 -15.43 -46.15
C ASP A 819 -0.22 -15.41 -45.15
N GLY A 820 -1.38 -15.97 -45.54
CA GLY A 820 -2.59 -16.01 -44.72
C GLY A 820 -3.27 -14.64 -44.58
N ARG A 821 -2.82 -13.63 -45.33
CA ARG A 821 -3.40 -12.29 -45.34
C ARG A 821 -3.91 -11.98 -46.74
N VAL A 822 -4.89 -11.08 -46.79
CA VAL A 822 -5.36 -10.50 -48.06
C VAL A 822 -4.93 -9.04 -48.03
N SER A 823 -4.01 -8.68 -48.90
CA SER A 823 -3.50 -7.32 -49.00
C SER A 823 -3.30 -6.88 -50.45
N ALA A 824 -2.95 -5.60 -50.64
CA ALA A 824 -2.59 -5.10 -51.96
C ALA A 824 -1.41 -5.86 -52.59
N ILE A 825 -0.57 -6.56 -51.80
CA ILE A 825 0.54 -7.34 -52.32
C ILE A 825 0.07 -8.52 -53.17
N ASP A 826 -1.07 -9.12 -52.84
CA ASP A 826 -1.65 -10.25 -53.56
C ASP A 826 -2.10 -9.82 -54.96
N ALA A 827 -2.80 -8.69 -55.04
CA ALA A 827 -3.20 -8.11 -56.31
C ALA A 827 -1.98 -7.73 -57.16
N LEU A 828 -0.95 -7.12 -56.54
CA LEU A 828 0.29 -6.75 -57.22
C LEU A 828 1.07 -7.97 -57.71
N ARG A 829 1.06 -9.09 -56.95
CA ARG A 829 1.67 -10.36 -57.38
C ARG A 829 1.04 -10.87 -58.65
N VAL A 830 -0.29 -10.88 -58.73
CA VAL A 830 -1.01 -11.29 -59.94
C VAL A 830 -0.68 -10.38 -61.13
N ILE A 831 -0.71 -9.06 -60.92
CA ILE A 831 -0.37 -8.08 -61.98
C ILE A 831 1.05 -8.30 -62.50
N ASN A 832 2.03 -8.50 -61.61
CA ASN A 832 3.40 -8.77 -61.99
C ASN A 832 3.55 -10.08 -62.78
N LEU A 833 2.78 -11.12 -62.44
CA LEU A 833 2.77 -12.38 -63.18
C LEU A 833 2.18 -12.22 -64.59
N ILE A 834 1.16 -11.39 -64.76
CA ILE A 834 0.59 -11.05 -66.07
C ILE A 834 1.65 -10.34 -66.94
N GLU A 835 2.31 -9.31 -66.41
CA GLU A 835 3.34 -8.55 -67.13
C GLU A 835 4.54 -9.43 -67.53
N GLN A 836 4.95 -10.38 -66.67
CA GLN A 836 6.00 -11.33 -66.99
C GLN A 836 5.59 -12.34 -68.08
N GLY A 837 4.33 -12.76 -68.11
CA GLY A 837 3.77 -13.59 -69.18
C GLY A 837 3.71 -12.87 -70.53
N ILE A 838 3.43 -11.56 -70.52
CA ILE A 838 3.38 -10.71 -71.72
C ILE A 838 4.79 -10.44 -72.28
N ALA A 839 5.82 -10.41 -71.45
CA ALA A 839 7.22 -10.24 -71.88
C ALA A 839 7.88 -11.54 -72.41
N GLY A 840 7.29 -12.71 -72.15
CA GLY A 840 7.82 -14.03 -72.52
C GLY A 840 7.44 -14.53 -73.93
N GLU A 841 6.47 -13.91 -74.60
CA GLU A 841 6.02 -14.29 -75.94
C GLU A 841 6.43 -13.26 -77.01
N GLY A 842 7.72 -13.26 -77.36
CA GLY A 842 8.24 -12.83 -78.67
C GLY A 842 8.42 -11.32 -78.91
N GLU A 843 9.66 -10.92 -79.21
CA GLU A 843 10.03 -10.29 -80.49
C GLU A 843 11.56 -10.08 -80.55
N SER A 844 12.13 -10.43 -81.70
CA SER A 844 13.55 -10.34 -82.03
C SER A 844 14.06 -8.90 -82.01
N PHE A 845 15.14 -8.65 -81.27
CA PHE A 845 15.96 -7.45 -81.45
C PHE A 845 16.90 -7.63 -82.65
N SER A 846 16.68 -6.86 -83.71
CA SER A 846 17.76 -6.39 -84.59
C SER A 846 18.01 -4.92 -84.31
N GLU A 847 19.28 -4.62 -84.06
CA GLU A 847 19.87 -3.32 -83.74
C GLU A 847 19.47 -2.20 -84.75
N ILE A 848 19.40 -0.95 -84.28
CA ILE A 848 20.48 0.06 -84.40
C ILE A 848 20.01 1.40 -83.78
N SER A 849 20.79 1.85 -82.80
CA SER A 849 21.15 3.23 -82.38
C SER A 849 20.34 4.45 -82.84
N ALA A 850 19.98 5.31 -81.88
CA ALA A 850 20.54 6.67 -81.77
C ALA A 850 20.20 7.38 -80.43
N THR A 851 21.19 7.42 -79.53
CA THR A 851 21.78 8.61 -78.86
C THR A 851 20.95 9.84 -78.43
N THR A 852 21.00 10.07 -77.10
CA THR A 852 21.21 11.34 -76.32
C THR A 852 20.02 12.29 -75.99
N PRO A 853 20.11 13.08 -74.87
CA PRO A 853 19.05 13.30 -73.86
C PRO A 853 18.81 14.82 -73.66
N PRO A 854 18.64 15.37 -72.44
CA PRO A 854 17.65 15.22 -71.37
C PRO A 854 16.68 16.44 -71.33
N ILE A 855 15.89 16.64 -70.28
CA ILE A 855 15.79 17.92 -69.52
C ILE A 855 14.69 17.83 -68.45
N SER A 856 15.07 18.34 -67.27
CA SER A 856 14.32 18.48 -66.03
C SER A 856 13.55 19.81 -65.95
N ALA A 857 12.69 19.89 -64.93
CA ALA A 857 12.21 21.07 -64.20
C ALA A 857 10.85 21.71 -64.60
N ALA A 858 9.91 21.58 -63.65
CA ALA A 858 9.07 22.61 -63.00
C ALA A 858 8.61 23.82 -63.84
N ASN A 859 7.36 24.30 -63.80
CA ASN A 859 6.66 24.80 -62.60
C ASN A 859 5.25 25.32 -63.01
N GLN A 860 4.29 25.20 -62.07
CA GLN A 860 3.12 26.04 -61.75
C GLN A 860 2.40 26.93 -62.79
N THR A 861 1.05 26.82 -62.83
CA THR A 861 0.01 27.83 -62.46
C THR A 861 -1.37 27.20 -62.67
N ALA A 862 -2.16 26.90 -61.63
CA ALA A 862 -3.19 27.74 -61.00
C ALA A 862 -4.41 28.05 -61.91
N ASP A 863 -5.57 27.45 -61.62
CA ASP A 863 -6.86 28.15 -61.60
C ASP A 863 -7.91 27.42 -60.74
N THR A 864 -8.82 28.21 -60.18
CA THR A 864 -9.57 28.04 -58.92
C THR A 864 -11.03 27.53 -59.05
N THR A 865 -11.43 26.67 -58.08
CA THR A 865 -12.74 26.49 -57.33
C THR A 865 -14.12 26.56 -58.03
N PRO A 866 -15.25 26.02 -57.48
CA PRO A 866 -15.79 26.13 -56.09
C PRO A 866 -16.43 24.79 -55.57
N SER A 867 -17.01 24.58 -54.37
CA SER A 867 -17.48 25.37 -53.22
C SER A 867 -17.69 24.42 -52.02
N ALA A 868 -17.34 24.88 -50.81
CA ALA A 868 -17.79 24.36 -49.52
C ALA A 868 -18.65 25.41 -48.81
N GLN A 869 -19.55 24.96 -47.94
CA GLN A 869 -20.34 25.78 -46.99
C GLN A 869 -20.26 25.17 -45.58
N PRO A 870 -20.42 25.97 -44.51
CA PRO A 870 -19.56 25.91 -43.34
C PRO A 870 -20.30 25.55 -42.04
N VAL A 871 -19.56 25.04 -41.06
CA VAL A 871 -19.99 25.02 -39.64
C VAL A 871 -19.17 26.07 -38.89
N GLN A 872 -19.87 26.95 -38.15
CA GLN A 872 -19.33 28.08 -37.41
C GLN A 872 -18.97 27.72 -35.95
N PRO A 873 -18.10 28.53 -35.27
CA PRO A 873 -17.60 28.28 -33.92
C PRO A 873 -18.27 29.17 -32.84
N LEU A 874 -18.30 28.70 -31.59
CA LEU A 874 -18.57 29.50 -30.36
C LEU A 874 -17.72 28.88 -29.23
N SER A 875 -16.59 29.46 -28.82
CA SER A 875 -16.38 30.55 -27.84
C SER A 875 -16.48 30.13 -26.37
N THR A 876 -15.33 30.18 -25.71
CA THR A 876 -15.04 30.12 -24.26
C THR A 876 -15.59 31.32 -23.48
N VAL A 877 -16.28 31.12 -22.34
CA VAL A 877 -16.38 32.04 -21.18
C VAL A 877 -16.71 31.24 -19.88
N ALA A 878 -15.91 31.49 -18.82
CA ALA A 878 -16.10 31.42 -17.34
C ALA A 878 -17.20 30.49 -16.74
N VAL A 879 -16.97 29.59 -15.76
CA VAL A 879 -16.36 29.70 -14.40
C VAL A 879 -16.87 30.89 -13.59
N ASP A 880 -18.09 30.77 -13.05
CA ASP A 880 -18.49 31.28 -11.72
C ASP A 880 -19.95 30.87 -11.43
N LEU A 881 -20.30 30.72 -10.13
CA LEU A 881 -21.61 30.41 -9.52
C LEU A 881 -21.77 28.99 -8.92
N VAL A 882 -20.92 28.68 -7.94
CA VAL A 882 -21.35 27.96 -6.73
C VAL A 882 -21.28 28.99 -5.61
N PHE A 883 -22.29 29.03 -4.74
CA PHE A 883 -22.55 30.05 -3.69
C PHE A 883 -23.30 31.31 -4.13
N SER A 884 -24.62 31.29 -3.92
CA SER A 884 -25.32 32.43 -3.29
C SER A 884 -26.56 31.95 -2.52
N PRO A 885 -26.87 32.59 -1.37
CA PRO A 885 -27.85 32.13 -0.38
C PRO A 885 -29.27 32.66 -0.65
N GLU A 886 -30.21 32.20 0.19
CA GLU A 886 -31.61 32.64 0.37
C GLU A 886 -32.69 31.88 -0.45
N ASN A 887 -33.48 31.03 0.23
CA ASN A 887 -34.67 31.51 0.96
C ASN A 887 -35.25 30.39 1.87
N PRO A 888 -35.76 30.71 3.08
CA PRO A 888 -36.25 29.75 4.06
C PRO A 888 -37.77 29.52 3.89
N GLN A 889 -38.24 28.29 4.15
CA GLN A 889 -39.50 27.97 4.86
C GLN A 889 -39.95 26.52 4.64
N LEU A 890 -40.43 25.93 5.75
CA LEU A 890 -41.13 24.63 5.91
C LEU A 890 -40.19 23.40 5.91
N ALA A 891 -40.18 22.52 6.89
CA ALA A 891 -41.21 22.16 7.85
C ALA A 891 -40.61 21.66 9.17
N SER A 892 -41.24 22.08 10.27
CA SER A 892 -41.16 21.48 11.58
C SER A 892 -41.68 20.04 11.56
N HIS A 893 -40.83 19.07 11.87
CA HIS A 893 -41.25 17.81 12.47
C HIS A 893 -40.33 17.56 13.67
N GLN A 894 -40.89 17.82 14.86
CA GLN A 894 -40.35 17.32 16.11
C GLN A 894 -40.49 15.80 16.07
N ASP A 895 -39.36 15.09 15.99
CA ASP A 895 -39.32 13.69 16.39
C ASP A 895 -38.63 13.56 17.75
N ASN A 896 -39.36 12.92 18.65
CA ASN A 896 -39.13 12.92 20.07
C ASN A 896 -38.63 11.52 20.45
N THR A 897 -37.35 11.23 20.17
CA THR A 897 -36.71 9.94 20.51
C THR A 897 -35.24 10.13 20.93
N LEU A 898 -34.98 11.03 21.88
CA LEU A 898 -33.73 11.01 22.66
C LEU A 898 -33.90 10.01 23.80
N ASN A 899 -33.61 8.74 23.49
CA ASN A 899 -33.15 7.71 24.43
C ASN A 899 -32.44 6.66 23.58
N ARG A 900 -31.32 7.05 22.99
CA ARG A 900 -30.31 6.14 22.47
C ARG A 900 -29.21 6.13 23.52
N GLU A 901 -28.96 4.97 24.11
CA GLU A 901 -27.91 4.79 25.12
C GLU A 901 -26.57 5.27 24.54
N ASP A 902 -25.81 6.04 25.34
CA ASP A 902 -24.51 6.60 24.96
C ASP A 902 -23.60 5.51 24.38
N PRO A 903 -22.96 5.74 23.21
CA PRO A 903 -21.94 4.81 22.71
C PRO A 903 -20.78 4.69 23.71
N GLU A 904 -20.37 3.45 23.95
CA GLU A 904 -19.52 3.02 25.08
C GLU A 904 -18.04 3.40 24.87
N MET A 905 -17.43 4.20 25.76
CA MET A 905 -16.04 4.64 25.61
C MET A 905 -15.03 3.81 26.42
N LEU A 906 -13.83 3.62 25.85
CA LEU A 906 -12.65 3.03 26.51
C LEU A 906 -11.54 4.07 26.65
N ASN A 907 -10.90 4.14 27.83
CA ASN A 907 -9.75 5.01 28.06
C ASN A 907 -8.39 4.35 27.73
N CYS A 908 -7.27 5.06 27.98
CA CYS A 908 -5.91 4.53 27.82
C CYS A 908 -5.64 3.20 28.56
N ALA A 909 -6.39 2.94 29.65
CA ALA A 909 -6.36 1.69 30.42
C ALA A 909 -7.32 0.60 29.90
N GLY A 910 -8.04 0.83 28.79
CA GLY A 910 -9.02 -0.11 28.24
C GLY A 910 -10.27 -0.31 29.12
N GLN A 911 -10.57 0.65 30.00
CA GLN A 911 -11.72 0.58 30.91
C GLN A 911 -12.90 1.41 30.40
N ARG A 912 -14.11 0.91 30.67
CA ARG A 912 -15.38 1.60 30.39
C ARG A 912 -15.42 2.94 31.13
N THR A 913 -15.68 4.03 30.43
CA THR A 913 -16.03 5.31 31.08
C THR A 913 -17.53 5.32 31.42
N SER A 914 -18.00 4.34 32.19
CA SER A 914 -19.29 4.49 32.87
C SER A 914 -19.05 5.12 34.23
N ASP A 915 -19.95 6.03 34.58
CA ASP A 915 -19.91 7.03 35.66
C ASP A 915 -19.78 6.49 37.11
N GLN A 916 -19.18 5.31 37.33
CA GLN A 916 -18.95 4.74 38.65
C GLN A 916 -17.65 3.93 38.74
N SER A 917 -16.55 4.59 39.06
CA SER A 917 -15.47 3.98 39.86
C SER A 917 -15.05 4.90 40.99
N LEU A 918 -15.80 4.82 42.10
CA LEU A 918 -15.29 5.21 43.41
C LEU A 918 -14.19 4.22 43.81
N SER A 919 -12.93 4.59 43.66
CA SER A 919 -11.86 4.02 44.50
C SER A 919 -10.65 4.95 44.60
N ASN A 920 -10.50 5.53 45.79
CA ASN A 920 -9.28 6.16 46.31
C ASN A 920 -8.09 5.20 46.23
N LEU A 921 -7.17 5.39 45.27
CA LEU A 921 -5.78 4.93 45.37
C LEU A 921 -4.85 5.95 44.71
N PRO A 922 -3.65 6.21 45.29
CA PRO A 922 -2.84 7.37 44.93
C PRO A 922 -2.04 7.14 43.65
N SER A 923 -2.41 7.82 42.56
CA SER A 923 -1.47 8.20 41.51
C SER A 923 -0.63 9.40 41.98
N ASP A 924 0.59 9.51 41.45
CA ASP A 924 1.51 10.65 41.57
C ASP A 924 2.03 11.08 42.95
N ARG A 925 2.41 10.13 43.81
CA ARG A 925 3.40 10.43 44.87
C ARG A 925 4.65 9.57 44.74
N PRO A 926 5.87 10.17 44.71
CA PRO A 926 7.08 9.41 44.86
C PRO A 926 7.02 8.66 46.20
N THR A 927 7.10 7.33 46.14
CA THR A 927 7.27 6.55 47.36
C THR A 927 8.65 6.84 47.94
N GLY A 928 8.76 6.88 49.26
CA GLY A 928 9.98 7.27 49.99
C GLY A 928 11.20 6.35 49.82
N ALA A 929 11.20 5.48 48.80
CA ALA A 929 12.36 4.70 48.38
C ALA A 929 13.26 5.45 47.37
N ASP A 930 12.78 6.55 46.74
CA ASP A 930 13.49 7.25 45.66
C ASP A 930 14.10 8.61 46.05
N VAL A 931 14.34 8.83 47.35
CA VAL A 931 14.99 10.06 47.83
C VAL A 931 16.41 9.77 48.32
N GLN A 932 17.38 9.80 47.41
CA GLN A 932 18.76 10.14 47.74
C GLN A 932 19.07 11.55 47.21
N TRP A 933 18.93 12.54 48.09
CA TRP A 933 19.45 13.88 47.85
C TRP A 933 20.98 13.84 47.74
N SER A 934 21.54 14.33 46.63
CA SER A 934 22.95 14.72 46.61
C SER A 934 23.09 16.03 47.40
N GLU A 935 23.73 15.98 48.56
CA GLU A 935 24.09 17.17 49.32
C GLU A 935 25.05 18.05 48.49
N LYS A 936 24.59 19.24 48.09
CA LYS A 936 25.47 20.35 47.72
C LYS A 936 26.14 20.86 49.00
N THR A 937 27.47 20.91 48.96
CA THR A 937 28.33 21.63 49.91
C THR A 937 27.90 23.09 50.04
N GLY A 938 27.30 23.45 51.18
CA GLY A 938 27.02 24.81 51.57
C GLY A 938 27.63 25.08 52.96
N ALA A 939 28.68 25.88 53.00
CA ALA A 939 29.29 26.34 54.24
C ALA A 939 28.42 27.42 54.91
N ASN A 940 28.37 27.31 56.24
CA ASN A 940 28.26 28.37 57.23
C ASN A 940 26.89 28.90 57.71
N THR A 941 26.58 28.39 58.92
CA THR A 941 26.37 29.11 60.20
C THR A 941 25.04 29.80 60.49
N GLY A 942 24.45 29.40 61.63
CA GLY A 942 23.57 30.23 62.47
C GLY A 942 22.35 29.47 62.99
N PHE A 943 22.52 28.56 63.97
CA PHE A 943 22.20 28.76 65.40
C PHE A 943 20.70 28.80 65.78
N GLU A 944 20.39 27.99 66.80
CA GLU A 944 19.23 28.01 67.72
C GLU A 944 17.96 27.19 67.37
N ARG A 945 17.94 25.95 67.88
CA ARG A 945 16.79 25.31 68.57
C ARG A 945 16.53 26.07 69.91
N PRO A 946 15.35 26.02 70.59
CA PRO A 946 14.72 24.73 70.93
C PRO A 946 13.21 24.64 71.37
N LEU A 947 12.76 23.37 71.48
CA LEU A 947 12.02 22.73 72.61
C LEU A 947 10.47 22.62 72.67
N LEU A 948 10.05 21.40 73.12
CA LEU A 948 8.86 20.95 73.89
C LEU A 948 7.50 20.80 73.14
N GLY A 949 6.67 19.75 73.30
CA GLY A 949 6.67 18.51 74.10
C GLY A 949 5.24 17.92 74.28
N PHE A 950 5.13 16.63 74.70
CA PHE A 950 3.97 15.91 75.35
C PHE A 950 2.71 15.60 74.47
N LEU A 951 1.91 14.50 74.53
CA LEU A 951 1.60 13.32 75.40
C LEU A 951 0.84 12.24 74.56
N LEU A 952 1.18 10.93 74.59
CA LEU A 952 0.63 9.80 75.40
C LEU A 952 -0.87 9.41 75.28
N GLN A 953 -1.12 8.19 74.76
CA GLN A 953 -1.95 7.06 75.26
C GLN A 953 -2.27 6.13 74.07
N GLY A 954 -2.19 4.79 74.08
CA GLY A 954 -2.03 3.76 75.11
C GLY A 954 -2.89 2.55 74.68
N GLY A 955 -2.31 1.36 74.53
CA GLY A 955 -3.06 0.13 74.25
C GLY A 955 -2.24 -1.01 73.64
N GLU A 956 -1.50 -1.74 74.49
CA GLU A 956 -0.92 -3.06 74.21
C GLU A 956 -2.01 -4.14 74.15
N ILE A 957 -1.82 -5.21 73.34
CA ILE A 957 -1.83 -6.61 73.81
C ILE A 957 -0.83 -7.45 72.97
N GLU A 958 0.01 -8.18 73.70
CA GLU A 958 1.04 -9.16 73.35
C GLU A 958 0.54 -10.32 72.45
N SER A 959 1.36 -10.89 71.56
CA SER A 959 2.24 -12.05 71.82
C SER A 959 2.65 -12.63 70.44
N GLY A 960 3.78 -13.25 70.16
CA GLY A 960 4.92 -13.70 70.94
C GLY A 960 6.07 -14.08 69.99
N PHE A 961 7.25 -14.23 70.56
CA PHE A 961 8.56 -14.34 69.94
C PHE A 961 8.82 -15.61 69.09
N ALA A 962 9.50 -15.39 67.96
CA ALA A 962 10.66 -16.06 67.35
C ALA A 962 11.00 -17.54 67.65
N VAL A 963 11.36 -18.30 66.60
CA VAL A 963 12.64 -19.05 66.44
C VAL A 963 12.87 -19.38 64.93
N HIS A 964 14.02 -18.99 64.37
CA HIS A 964 14.61 -19.45 63.10
C HIS A 964 15.24 -20.86 63.26
N PRO A 965 15.31 -21.76 62.26
CA PRO A 965 16.35 -21.66 61.21
C PRO A 965 16.00 -22.22 59.80
N SER A 966 16.83 -21.82 58.83
CA SER A 966 17.03 -22.34 57.46
C SER A 966 17.53 -23.80 57.40
N PRO A 967 17.88 -24.37 56.23
CA PRO A 967 17.36 -24.27 54.86
C PRO A 967 16.95 -25.67 54.32
N GLU A 968 16.51 -25.73 53.06
CA GLU A 968 16.36 -26.90 52.18
C GLU A 968 14.91 -27.32 51.83
N GLN A 969 14.72 -27.39 50.51
CA GLN A 969 13.75 -28.16 49.72
C GLN A 969 12.48 -27.46 49.21
N LEU A 970 12.56 -27.16 47.90
CA LEU A 970 11.61 -27.57 46.85
C LEU A 970 10.21 -26.96 46.94
N PHE A 971 9.96 -25.87 46.21
CA PHE A 971 9.47 -25.82 44.83
C PHE A 971 9.44 -24.37 44.36
#